data_AF-A0A349S3A1-F1
#
_entry.id   AF-A0A349S3A1-F1
#
_cell.length_a   1.000
_cell.length_b   1.000
_cell.length_c   1.000
_cell.angle_alpha   90.00
_cell.angle_beta   90.00
_cell.angle_gamma   90.00
#
_symmetry.space_group_name_H-M   'P 1'
#
loop_
_entity.id
_entity.type
_entity.pdbx_description
1 polymer ?
#
loop_
_entity_poly.entity_id
_entity_poly.type
_entity_poly.pdbx_seq_one_letter_code
_entity_poly.pdbx_strand_id
1 'polypeptide(L)'
;MNDLLNLLKQQSQPEEFDAIRIGLASPKMIRSWSFGEVKKPETINYRTFKPERDGLFCCKIFGPVKDYECICGKYKRLKHRGVICEKCGVEVTVAKVRRERMGHIELASPVAHIWFLKSLPSRISLFLDMTLRDLERVLYFEAFIVVDPGMTPLEKGQLLSDEAYLNIVEEYGDEFDARMGAEAVQELLRNIDVVEESNTIREEISNTNSETKIKKLTKRLKLMEAFLDSGNKPEWMIMEVLPILPPDLRPLVPLDGGRFATSDLNDLYRRVINRNNRLKRLLDLSAPDIIVRNEKRMLQESVDALLDNGRRGRAITGTNRMPLKSLADMIKGKQGRFRQNLLGKRVDYSGRSVIVVGPYLKLHQCGLPKKMALELFKPFIYGKLERAGLATTIKAAKKMVEREGSEVWDILEEVIREHPIMLNRAPTLHRLGIQAFEPLLVEGKAIQLHPLVCSAFNADFDGDQMAVHVPLSLEAQLEARSLMMATNNILSPANGEPVIIPSQDVVLGIYYMSREQENAKGEGISFADLDELKRAYDNQHVSLHAKVQVRLNEKDITLPEPEQERRIRVNTTVGRALLYSIVPKGLPFELVNQVMTKKAIGDLVNIAYRRLGLKDTVIFADQLMYMGFTQATKSGASVGVDDMAIPGSKAEILTQAETEVEMISSQYSSGLVTDGERYNKIIDIWSRTNDQIAKAMMDGLGKETVINAKGDEVEQASMNSIFMMADSGARGSAAQIRQLAGMRGLMAKPDGSIIETPITANFREGLDVLQYFISTHGARKGLADTALKTANSGYLTRRLVDVAQDLVVVEEDCGTTNGIRMTPIIDGGDVVEPLGERVLGRVIAQDVINIKNDEMIIPAGTLMDEKMVSLLDEKGIDEVLVRSAITCESRYGVCAACYGRDLGRGHLINVGEAVGVIAAQSIGEPGTQLTMRTFHIGGAASRTAADNSITLQYKGNIRFHNIKYVKNANDKF
;
A
#
# COMPACT_ATOMS: atom_id res chain seq x y z
N MET A 1 36.30 -35.56 27.07
CA MET A 1 34.90 -35.06 27.11
C MET A 1 34.76 -33.67 26.47
N ASN A 2 35.71 -32.75 26.69
CA ASN A 2 35.70 -31.41 26.07
C ASN A 2 35.82 -31.42 24.52
N ASP A 3 36.60 -32.34 23.92
CA ASP A 3 36.65 -32.47 22.44
C ASP A 3 35.35 -33.01 21.83
N LEU A 4 34.62 -33.87 22.56
CA LEU A 4 33.31 -34.39 22.17
C LEU A 4 32.23 -33.31 22.26
N LEU A 5 32.34 -32.40 23.23
CA LEU A 5 31.50 -31.21 23.38
C LEU A 5 31.80 -30.15 22.31
N ASN A 6 33.06 -29.98 21.90
CA ASN A 6 33.42 -29.08 20.79
C ASN A 6 32.89 -29.58 19.43
N LEU A 7 32.79 -30.90 19.23
CA LEU A 7 32.16 -31.53 18.05
C LEU A 7 30.63 -31.37 17.99
N LEU A 8 29.98 -31.17 19.14
CA LEU A 8 28.54 -30.86 19.26
C LEU A 8 28.26 -29.35 19.11
N LYS A 9 29.22 -28.48 19.49
CA LYS A 9 29.11 -27.02 19.39
C LYS A 9 29.29 -26.44 17.98
N GLN A 10 29.65 -27.24 16.96
CA GLN A 10 29.60 -26.82 15.55
C GLN A 10 28.17 -26.85 14.96
N GLN A 11 27.13 -26.54 15.75
CA GLN A 11 26.00 -25.82 15.17
C GLN A 11 26.45 -24.37 15.13
N SER A 12 27.00 -23.96 13.98
CA SER A 12 27.43 -22.59 13.70
C SER A 12 26.44 -21.60 14.33
N GLN A 13 26.86 -20.91 15.39
CA GLN A 13 26.17 -19.69 15.80
C GLN A 13 26.10 -18.82 14.54
N PRO A 14 24.96 -18.19 14.25
CA PRO A 14 24.89 -17.24 13.15
C PRO A 14 25.97 -16.19 13.39
N GLU A 15 26.92 -16.07 12.46
CA GLU A 15 27.88 -14.98 12.49
C GLU A 15 27.07 -13.69 12.31
N GLU A 16 27.02 -12.85 13.35
CA GLU A 16 26.46 -11.51 13.25
C GLU A 16 27.36 -10.69 12.33
N PHE A 17 26.77 -10.08 11.31
CA PHE A 17 27.47 -9.22 10.36
C PHE A 17 26.75 -7.86 10.30
N ASP A 18 27.53 -6.77 10.29
CA ASP A 18 26.98 -5.41 10.28
C ASP A 18 26.64 -4.91 8.86
N ALA A 19 27.34 -5.43 7.85
CA ALA A 19 27.22 -4.95 6.48
C ALA A 19 27.37 -6.08 5.45
N ILE A 20 26.73 -5.89 4.29
CA ILE A 20 26.87 -6.78 3.12
C ILE A 20 27.60 -6.01 2.02
N ARG A 21 28.67 -6.60 1.50
CA ARG A 21 29.39 -6.09 0.33
C ARG A 21 29.08 -6.96 -0.90
N ILE A 22 28.99 -6.32 -2.06
CA ILE A 22 28.91 -6.99 -3.36
C ILE A 22 30.15 -6.64 -4.19
N GLY A 23 30.66 -7.62 -4.94
CA GLY A 23 31.80 -7.48 -5.84
C GLY A 23 31.73 -8.50 -6.97
N LEU A 24 32.60 -8.37 -7.98
CA LEU A 24 32.68 -9.33 -9.07
C LEU A 24 33.46 -10.57 -8.61
N ALA A 25 32.95 -11.76 -8.96
CA ALA A 25 33.61 -13.01 -8.60
C ALA A 25 34.71 -13.34 -9.60
N SER A 26 35.97 -13.31 -9.15
CA SER A 26 37.10 -13.74 -9.99
C SER A 26 37.06 -15.25 -10.26
N PRO A 27 37.65 -15.75 -11.37
CA PRO A 27 37.73 -17.18 -11.64
C PRO A 27 38.38 -17.99 -10.49
N LYS A 28 39.40 -17.41 -9.82
CA LYS A 28 40.04 -18.01 -8.64
C LYS A 28 39.08 -18.09 -7.45
N MET A 29 38.28 -17.05 -7.22
CA MET A 29 37.28 -17.02 -6.16
C MET A 29 36.17 -18.05 -6.40
N ILE A 30 35.68 -18.18 -7.63
CA ILE A 30 34.66 -19.18 -8.00
C ILE A 30 35.17 -20.60 -7.72
N ARG A 31 36.44 -20.88 -8.04
CA ARG A 31 37.08 -22.18 -7.72
C ARG A 31 37.17 -22.40 -6.21
N SER A 32 37.44 -21.37 -5.41
CA SER A 32 37.51 -21.48 -3.95
C SER A 32 36.15 -21.82 -3.31
N TRP A 33 35.03 -21.38 -3.88
CA TRP A 33 33.69 -21.73 -3.43
C TRP A 33 33.26 -23.13 -3.84
N SER A 34 33.90 -23.69 -4.87
CA SER A 34 33.46 -24.93 -5.48
C SER A 34 34.07 -26.15 -4.81
N PHE A 35 33.23 -27.16 -4.58
CA PHE A 35 33.64 -28.46 -4.05
C PHE A 35 34.01 -29.48 -5.16
N GLY A 36 33.90 -29.08 -6.43
CA GLY A 36 34.30 -29.91 -7.56
C GLY A 36 33.68 -29.48 -8.89
N GLU A 37 34.33 -29.93 -9.98
CA GLU A 37 33.90 -29.68 -11.36
C GLU A 37 32.79 -30.67 -11.76
N VAL A 38 31.70 -30.17 -12.34
CA VAL A 38 30.66 -31.00 -12.95
C VAL A 38 30.99 -31.22 -14.42
N LYS A 39 31.28 -32.47 -14.77
CA LYS A 39 31.73 -32.84 -16.12
C LYS A 39 30.61 -33.36 -16.99
N LYS A 40 29.61 -34.02 -16.40
CA LYS A 40 28.57 -34.70 -17.15
C LYS A 40 27.20 -34.05 -16.98
N PRO A 41 26.35 -34.07 -18.03
CA PRO A 41 25.01 -33.49 -17.99
C PRO A 41 24.00 -34.39 -17.26
N GLU A 42 24.33 -35.65 -16.96
CA GLU A 42 23.37 -36.57 -16.34
C GLU A 42 23.02 -36.15 -14.90
N THR A 43 21.78 -36.46 -14.49
CA THR A 43 21.26 -36.10 -13.17
C THR A 43 21.23 -37.31 -12.24
N ILE A 44 20.32 -38.25 -12.51
CA ILE A 44 20.11 -39.48 -11.77
C ILE A 44 20.10 -40.68 -12.71
N ASN A 45 20.44 -41.83 -12.17
CA ASN A 45 20.33 -43.09 -12.89
C ASN A 45 18.86 -43.51 -13.02
N TYR A 46 18.41 -43.81 -14.24
CA TYR A 46 17.01 -44.14 -14.50
C TYR A 46 16.51 -45.44 -13.83
N ARG A 47 17.40 -46.39 -13.49
CA ARG A 47 17.02 -47.66 -12.82
C ARG A 47 17.06 -47.55 -11.30
N THR A 48 18.11 -46.93 -10.77
CA THR A 48 18.38 -46.91 -9.32
C THR A 48 17.93 -45.63 -8.63
N PHE A 49 17.58 -44.60 -9.40
CA PHE A 49 17.30 -43.23 -8.94
C PHE A 49 18.41 -42.61 -8.08
N LYS A 50 19.60 -43.20 -8.11
CA LYS A 50 20.78 -42.67 -7.43
C LYS A 50 21.41 -41.56 -8.27
N PRO A 51 21.93 -40.49 -7.65
CA PRO A 51 22.66 -39.46 -8.38
C PRO A 51 23.87 -40.01 -9.14
N GLU A 52 24.06 -39.54 -10.36
CA GLU A 52 25.17 -39.95 -11.22
C GLU A 52 26.50 -39.34 -10.77
N ARG A 53 27.59 -40.07 -11.01
CA ARG A 53 28.94 -39.62 -10.68
C ARG A 53 29.38 -38.52 -11.65
N ASP A 54 29.91 -37.44 -11.10
CA ASP A 54 30.36 -36.22 -11.82
C ASP A 54 29.25 -35.53 -12.63
N GLY A 55 27.99 -35.86 -12.35
CA GLY A 55 26.79 -35.25 -12.92
C GLY A 55 26.24 -34.08 -12.09
N LEU A 56 25.11 -33.53 -12.53
CA LEU A 56 24.48 -32.34 -11.93
C LEU A 56 23.98 -32.54 -10.48
N PHE A 57 23.82 -33.78 -10.03
CA PHE A 57 23.39 -34.11 -8.67
C PHE A 57 24.46 -34.87 -7.86
N CYS A 58 25.70 -34.93 -8.38
CA CYS A 58 26.80 -35.73 -7.84
C CYS A 58 27.00 -35.56 -6.33
N CYS A 59 26.91 -36.67 -5.59
CA CYS A 59 27.07 -36.67 -4.14
C CYS A 59 28.51 -36.38 -3.68
N LYS A 60 29.50 -36.61 -4.54
CA LYS A 60 30.90 -36.28 -4.23
C LYS A 60 31.11 -34.77 -4.14
N ILE A 61 30.46 -34.01 -5.03
CA ILE A 61 30.58 -32.55 -5.11
C ILE A 61 29.66 -31.90 -4.08
N PHE A 62 28.37 -32.24 -4.13
CA PHE A 62 27.35 -31.52 -3.36
C PHE A 62 27.09 -32.10 -1.96
N GLY A 63 27.54 -33.32 -1.66
CA GLY A 63 27.31 -33.99 -0.38
C GLY A 63 26.24 -35.10 -0.41
N PRO A 64 25.98 -35.77 0.72
CA PRO A 64 25.14 -36.97 0.79
C PRO A 64 23.64 -36.68 0.69
N VAL A 65 22.87 -37.61 0.13
CA VAL A 65 21.39 -37.48 -0.02
C VAL A 65 20.66 -37.72 1.29
N LYS A 66 21.23 -38.54 2.18
CA LYS A 66 20.67 -38.90 3.48
C LYS A 66 21.66 -38.51 4.58
N ASP A 67 21.13 -38.13 5.73
CA ASP A 67 21.95 -37.71 6.87
C ASP A 67 22.89 -38.83 7.34
N TYR A 68 24.18 -38.51 7.41
CA TYR A 68 25.23 -39.40 7.87
C TYR A 68 25.26 -40.76 7.12
N GLU A 69 24.96 -40.76 5.82
CA GLU A 69 25.01 -41.95 4.97
C GLU A 69 25.65 -41.65 3.60
N CYS A 70 26.66 -42.44 3.23
CA CYS A 70 27.26 -42.35 1.88
C CYS A 70 26.40 -43.06 0.83
N ILE A 71 26.51 -42.67 -0.46
CA ILE A 71 25.67 -43.20 -1.56
C ILE A 71 25.74 -44.74 -1.77
N CYS A 72 26.87 -45.37 -1.44
CA CYS A 72 27.05 -46.82 -1.57
C CYS A 72 26.56 -47.60 -0.33
N GLY A 73 26.23 -46.91 0.76
CA GLY A 73 25.78 -47.50 2.02
C GLY A 73 26.86 -48.19 2.86
N LYS A 74 28.15 -48.11 2.52
CA LYS A 74 29.27 -48.66 3.35
C LYS A 74 29.32 -47.99 4.71
N TYR A 75 29.31 -46.65 4.73
CA TYR A 75 29.34 -45.85 5.95
C TYR A 75 27.93 -45.29 6.23
N LYS A 76 27.40 -45.62 7.41
CA LYS A 76 26.07 -45.21 7.89
C LYS A 76 26.13 -44.83 9.36
N ARG A 77 25.19 -43.97 9.78
CA ARG A 77 24.99 -43.51 11.16
C ARG A 77 26.05 -42.48 11.60
N LEU A 78 25.73 -41.77 12.68
CA LEU A 78 26.51 -40.65 13.21
C LEU A 78 27.99 -40.98 13.50
N LYS A 79 28.32 -42.23 13.82
CA LYS A 79 29.68 -42.69 14.16
C LYS A 79 30.73 -42.46 13.06
N HIS A 80 30.33 -42.33 11.81
CA HIS A 80 31.23 -42.11 10.67
C HIS A 80 31.20 -40.67 10.16
N ARG A 81 30.73 -39.71 10.96
CA ARG A 81 30.70 -38.29 10.62
C ARG A 81 32.09 -37.80 10.19
N GLY A 82 32.16 -37.12 9.04
CA GLY A 82 33.40 -36.55 8.49
C GLY A 82 34.28 -37.54 7.72
N VAL A 83 33.94 -38.83 7.69
CA VAL A 83 34.69 -39.83 6.91
C VAL A 83 34.31 -39.73 5.43
N ILE A 84 35.30 -39.63 4.55
CA ILE A 84 35.12 -39.72 3.09
C ILE A 84 35.16 -41.19 2.68
N CYS A 85 34.11 -41.65 2.00
CA CYS A 85 34.03 -43.06 1.62
C CYS A 85 35.02 -43.43 0.50
N GLU A 86 35.89 -44.42 0.72
CA GLU A 86 36.83 -44.90 -0.33
C GLU A 86 36.13 -45.39 -1.61
N LYS A 87 34.94 -46.01 -1.49
CA LYS A 87 34.24 -46.63 -2.63
C LYS A 87 33.59 -45.61 -3.56
N CYS A 88 33.00 -44.55 -3.00
CA CYS A 88 32.20 -43.59 -3.77
C CYS A 88 32.70 -42.14 -3.67
N GLY A 89 33.69 -41.85 -2.82
CA GLY A 89 34.23 -40.51 -2.59
C GLY A 89 33.28 -39.54 -1.90
N VAL A 90 32.14 -40.02 -1.38
CA VAL A 90 31.14 -39.16 -0.72
C VAL A 90 31.51 -39.00 0.75
N GLU A 91 31.53 -37.76 1.20
CA GLU A 91 31.72 -37.37 2.60
C GLU A 91 30.44 -37.65 3.41
N VAL A 92 30.60 -38.25 4.59
CA VAL A 92 29.48 -38.57 5.49
C VAL A 92 29.16 -37.38 6.40
N THR A 93 28.21 -36.55 5.96
CA THR A 93 27.73 -35.35 6.65
C THR A 93 26.20 -35.27 6.64
N VAL A 94 25.64 -34.15 7.10
CA VAL A 94 24.19 -33.86 7.05
C VAL A 94 23.80 -33.55 5.61
N ALA A 95 22.62 -34.00 5.16
CA ALA A 95 22.15 -33.74 3.79
C ALA A 95 21.94 -32.25 3.49
N LYS A 96 21.70 -31.42 4.51
CA LYS A 96 21.54 -29.95 4.41
C LYS A 96 22.71 -29.27 3.66
N VAL A 97 23.92 -29.81 3.73
CA VAL A 97 25.09 -29.24 3.01
C VAL A 97 24.87 -29.19 1.49
N ARG A 98 23.98 -30.02 0.93
CA ARG A 98 23.60 -30.01 -0.49
C ARG A 98 22.88 -28.75 -0.94
N ARG A 99 22.42 -27.93 0.01
CA ARG A 99 21.85 -26.60 -0.26
C ARG A 99 22.91 -25.50 -0.31
N GLU A 100 24.07 -25.72 0.29
CA GLU A 100 25.12 -24.71 0.49
C GLU A 100 26.33 -24.94 -0.44
N ARG A 101 26.73 -26.19 -0.68
CA ARG A 101 27.90 -26.52 -1.51
C ARG A 101 27.67 -26.21 -2.99
N MET A 102 28.55 -25.42 -3.59
CA MET A 102 28.51 -25.07 -5.01
C MET A 102 29.42 -25.97 -5.86
N GLY A 103 29.05 -26.13 -7.13
CA GLY A 103 29.88 -26.75 -8.16
C GLY A 103 30.40 -25.69 -9.14
N HIS A 104 31.25 -26.08 -10.08
CA HIS A 104 31.62 -25.22 -11.21
C HIS A 104 31.76 -26.00 -12.51
N ILE A 105 31.80 -25.26 -13.63
CA ILE A 105 32.10 -25.74 -14.97
C ILE A 105 33.28 -24.92 -15.49
N GLU A 106 34.35 -25.59 -15.89
CA GLU A 106 35.44 -24.97 -16.66
C GLU A 106 35.00 -24.81 -18.11
N LEU A 107 34.82 -23.57 -18.55
CA LEU A 107 34.42 -23.25 -19.92
C LEU A 107 35.60 -23.44 -20.87
N ALA A 108 35.36 -24.05 -22.03
CA ALA A 108 36.39 -24.31 -23.03
C ALA A 108 36.83 -23.05 -23.79
N SER A 109 36.01 -22.01 -23.76
CA SER A 109 36.26 -20.68 -24.31
C SER A 109 35.71 -19.67 -23.30
N PRO A 110 36.38 -18.52 -23.09
CA PRO A 110 35.80 -17.41 -22.34
C PRO A 110 34.45 -17.00 -22.91
N VAL A 111 33.53 -16.58 -22.03
CA VAL A 111 32.15 -16.22 -22.37
C VAL A 111 31.82 -14.87 -21.73
N ALA A 112 31.32 -13.93 -22.51
CA ALA A 112 30.92 -12.62 -21.99
C ALA A 112 29.69 -12.75 -21.08
N HIS A 113 29.69 -12.10 -19.92
CA HIS A 113 28.53 -12.13 -19.05
C HIS A 113 27.42 -11.20 -19.58
N ILE A 114 26.23 -11.76 -19.87
CA ILE A 114 25.12 -11.06 -20.54
C ILE A 114 24.70 -9.74 -19.87
N TRP A 115 24.74 -9.65 -18.53
CA TRP A 115 24.37 -8.41 -17.83
C TRP A 115 25.31 -7.24 -18.12
N PHE A 116 26.62 -7.47 -18.27
CA PHE A 116 27.55 -6.38 -18.57
C PHE A 116 27.52 -5.99 -20.05
N LEU A 117 27.14 -6.94 -20.91
CA LEU A 117 27.00 -6.72 -22.35
C LEU A 117 25.68 -6.01 -22.72
N LYS A 118 24.53 -6.56 -22.29
CA LYS A 118 23.17 -6.16 -22.73
C LYS A 118 22.40 -5.32 -21.70
N SER A 119 23.03 -4.90 -20.60
CA SER A 119 22.47 -3.80 -19.79
C SER A 119 22.53 -2.51 -20.58
N LEU A 120 21.53 -1.64 -20.42
CA LEU A 120 21.53 -0.30 -20.99
C LEU A 120 21.72 0.68 -19.85
N PRO A 121 22.83 1.43 -19.79
CA PRO A 121 23.99 1.38 -20.70
C PRO A 121 24.85 0.11 -20.52
N SER A 122 25.51 -0.31 -21.60
CA SER A 122 26.41 -1.48 -21.60
C SER A 122 27.72 -1.12 -20.91
N ARG A 123 28.16 -1.96 -19.98
CA ARG A 123 29.35 -1.68 -19.17
C ARG A 123 30.62 -1.95 -19.96
N ILE A 124 30.66 -3.03 -20.74
CA ILE A 124 31.81 -3.40 -21.57
C ILE A 124 31.98 -2.38 -22.71
N SER A 125 30.89 -2.01 -23.39
CA SER A 125 30.95 -1.04 -24.49
C SER A 125 31.34 0.36 -23.99
N LEU A 126 30.85 0.79 -22.82
CA LEU A 126 31.27 2.06 -22.22
C LEU A 126 32.75 2.03 -21.79
N PHE A 127 33.26 0.90 -21.33
CA PHE A 127 34.67 0.74 -20.93
C PHE A 127 35.62 0.87 -22.13
N LEU A 128 35.32 0.14 -23.22
CA LEU A 128 36.11 0.11 -24.45
C LEU A 128 35.89 1.31 -25.39
N ASP A 129 34.99 2.22 -25.03
CA ASP A 129 34.51 3.34 -25.87
C ASP A 129 33.96 2.93 -27.27
N MET A 130 33.49 1.70 -27.40
CA MET A 130 32.94 1.17 -28.65
C MET A 130 31.41 1.17 -28.66
N THR A 131 30.81 1.14 -29.85
CA THR A 131 29.36 0.93 -29.95
C THR A 131 28.99 -0.50 -29.55
N LEU A 132 27.79 -0.68 -28.99
CA LEU A 132 27.29 -2.03 -28.62
C LEU A 132 27.19 -2.96 -29.84
N ARG A 133 26.83 -2.43 -31.00
CA ARG A 133 26.70 -3.21 -32.24
C ARG A 133 28.06 -3.76 -32.68
N ASP A 134 29.09 -2.93 -32.63
CA ASP A 134 30.45 -3.32 -32.99
C ASP A 134 31.00 -4.39 -32.06
N LEU A 135 30.76 -4.24 -30.75
CA LEU A 135 31.13 -5.24 -29.76
C LEU A 135 30.43 -6.60 -29.99
N GLU A 136 29.15 -6.58 -30.39
CA GLU A 136 28.41 -7.81 -30.73
C GLU A 136 28.96 -8.51 -31.97
N ARG A 137 29.37 -7.75 -33.00
CA ARG A 137 30.01 -8.31 -34.20
C ARG A 137 31.29 -9.07 -33.84
N VAL A 138 32.10 -8.52 -32.94
CA VAL A 138 33.32 -9.19 -32.45
C VAL A 138 32.96 -10.45 -31.65
N LEU A 139 32.04 -10.34 -30.67
CA LEU A 139 31.67 -11.45 -29.79
C LEU A 139 31.03 -12.64 -30.52
N TYR A 140 30.29 -12.39 -31.60
CA TYR A 140 29.63 -13.42 -32.40
C TYR A 140 30.42 -13.88 -33.62
N PHE A 141 31.72 -13.56 -33.68
CA PHE A 141 32.64 -14.01 -34.71
C PHE A 141 32.28 -13.51 -36.13
N GLU A 142 31.76 -12.28 -36.24
CA GLU A 142 31.47 -11.61 -37.52
C GLU A 142 32.59 -10.66 -37.98
N ALA A 143 33.44 -10.20 -37.07
CA ALA A 143 34.55 -9.30 -37.35
C ALA A 143 35.73 -9.57 -36.41
N PHE A 144 36.93 -9.25 -36.88
CA PHE A 144 38.16 -9.22 -36.07
C PHE A 144 38.32 -7.84 -35.43
N ILE A 145 38.99 -7.79 -34.29
CA ILE A 145 39.40 -6.55 -33.63
C ILE A 145 40.90 -6.57 -33.37
N VAL A 146 41.58 -5.46 -33.67
CA VAL A 146 43.01 -5.30 -33.41
C VAL A 146 43.23 -5.16 -31.90
N VAL A 147 43.93 -6.12 -31.32
CA VAL A 147 44.29 -6.16 -29.89
C VAL A 147 45.61 -5.44 -29.64
N ASP A 148 46.59 -5.73 -30.50
CA ASP A 148 47.91 -5.09 -30.51
C ASP A 148 48.26 -4.68 -31.95
N PRO A 149 48.37 -3.37 -32.25
CA PRO A 149 48.72 -2.90 -33.58
C PRO A 149 50.22 -3.09 -33.93
N GLY A 150 51.10 -3.36 -32.96
CA GLY A 150 52.53 -3.50 -33.22
C GLY A 150 53.14 -2.27 -33.92
N MET A 151 53.88 -2.50 -35.00
CA MET A 151 54.51 -1.44 -35.83
C MET A 151 53.69 -1.07 -37.08
N THR A 152 52.47 -1.63 -37.21
CA THR A 152 51.59 -1.42 -38.37
C THR A 152 50.80 -0.09 -38.25
N PRO A 153 50.21 0.43 -39.35
CA PRO A 153 49.40 1.65 -39.30
C PRO A 153 48.01 1.46 -38.66
N LEU A 154 47.73 0.31 -38.04
CA LEU A 154 46.43 0.00 -37.46
C LEU A 154 46.23 0.66 -36.10
N GLU A 155 44.97 0.92 -35.75
CA GLU A 155 44.61 1.44 -34.43
C GLU A 155 44.10 0.32 -33.51
N LYS A 156 44.45 0.40 -32.22
CA LYS A 156 43.92 -0.51 -31.21
C LYS A 156 42.40 -0.34 -31.10
N GLY A 157 41.66 -1.45 -31.18
CA GLY A 157 40.20 -1.44 -31.19
C GLY A 157 39.57 -1.22 -32.58
N GLN A 158 40.37 -1.11 -33.64
CA GLN A 158 39.88 -1.05 -35.01
C GLN A 158 39.26 -2.40 -35.43
N LEU A 159 38.09 -2.33 -36.08
CA LEU A 159 37.40 -3.50 -36.61
C LEU A 159 37.87 -3.84 -38.03
N LEU A 160 38.14 -5.12 -38.26
CA LEU A 160 38.51 -5.66 -39.57
C LEU A 160 37.47 -6.70 -40.02
N SER A 161 37.05 -6.63 -41.28
CA SER A 161 36.30 -7.72 -41.93
C SER A 161 37.21 -8.90 -42.22
N ASP A 162 36.65 -10.08 -42.50
CA ASP A 162 37.44 -11.27 -42.86
C ASP A 162 38.37 -11.00 -44.07
N GLU A 163 37.87 -10.33 -45.11
CA GLU A 163 38.67 -9.96 -46.29
C GLU A 163 39.78 -8.96 -45.95
N ALA A 164 39.46 -7.92 -45.17
CA ALA A 164 40.44 -6.92 -44.76
C ALA A 164 41.53 -7.54 -43.87
N TYR A 165 41.16 -8.44 -42.96
CA TYR A 165 42.10 -9.17 -42.12
C TYR A 165 43.06 -10.00 -42.97
N LEU A 166 42.57 -10.77 -43.95
CA LEU A 166 43.41 -11.55 -44.84
C LEU A 166 44.39 -10.68 -45.64
N ASN A 167 43.93 -9.56 -46.21
CA ASN A 167 44.79 -8.64 -46.96
C ASN A 167 45.90 -8.04 -46.08
N ILE A 168 45.58 -7.66 -44.83
CA ILE A 168 46.56 -7.10 -43.90
C ILE A 168 47.54 -8.18 -43.42
N VAL A 169 47.09 -9.41 -43.20
CA VAL A 169 47.97 -10.54 -42.89
C VAL A 169 48.92 -10.84 -44.07
N GLU A 170 48.45 -10.73 -45.31
CA GLU A 170 49.31 -10.87 -46.50
C GLU A 170 50.36 -9.74 -46.61
N GLU A 171 50.01 -8.53 -46.19
CA GLU A 171 50.90 -7.35 -46.29
C GLU A 171 51.92 -7.27 -45.15
N TYR A 172 51.49 -7.47 -43.89
CA TYR A 172 52.29 -7.23 -42.68
C TYR A 172 52.66 -8.52 -41.91
N GLY A 173 52.16 -9.69 -42.33
CA GLY A 173 52.46 -10.96 -41.67
C GLY A 173 52.05 -10.99 -40.19
N ASP A 174 53.00 -11.37 -39.33
CA ASP A 174 52.80 -11.56 -37.88
C ASP A 174 53.09 -10.28 -37.03
N GLU A 175 53.22 -9.10 -37.66
CA GLU A 175 53.60 -7.86 -36.96
C GLU A 175 52.47 -7.23 -36.11
N PHE A 176 51.24 -7.74 -36.20
CA PHE A 176 50.08 -7.27 -35.44
C PHE A 176 49.23 -8.46 -34.92
N ASP A 177 48.50 -8.27 -33.82
CA ASP A 177 47.58 -9.27 -33.27
C ASP A 177 46.13 -8.77 -33.39
N ALA A 178 45.35 -9.42 -34.25
CA ALA A 178 43.91 -9.22 -34.35
C ALA A 178 43.17 -10.53 -34.09
N ARG A 179 42.22 -10.49 -33.14
CA ARG A 179 41.46 -11.66 -32.69
C ARG A 179 39.96 -11.42 -32.82
N MET A 180 39.18 -12.48 -32.66
CA MET A 180 37.71 -12.41 -32.64
C MET A 180 37.12 -13.16 -31.43
N GLY A 181 35.86 -12.87 -31.11
CA GLY A 181 35.15 -13.51 -30.01
C GLY A 181 35.43 -12.88 -28.64
N ALA A 182 34.98 -13.58 -27.60
CA ALA A 182 35.13 -13.11 -26.21
C ALA A 182 36.59 -13.08 -25.73
N GLU A 183 37.47 -13.89 -26.32
CA GLU A 183 38.92 -13.88 -26.05
C GLU A 183 39.54 -12.53 -26.44
N ALA A 184 39.17 -11.99 -27.60
CA ALA A 184 39.65 -10.69 -28.06
C ALA A 184 39.21 -9.56 -27.12
N VAL A 185 37.94 -9.59 -26.70
CA VAL A 185 37.39 -8.60 -25.74
C VAL A 185 38.06 -8.71 -24.38
N GLN A 186 38.34 -9.94 -23.91
CA GLN A 186 39.03 -10.17 -22.64
C GLN A 186 40.45 -9.61 -22.67
N GLU A 187 41.20 -9.85 -23.75
CA GLU A 187 42.57 -9.36 -23.90
C GLU A 187 42.62 -7.82 -23.97
N LEU A 188 41.67 -7.21 -24.71
CA LEU A 188 41.52 -5.75 -24.74
C LEU A 188 41.25 -5.17 -23.36
N LEU A 189 40.35 -5.77 -22.58
CA LEU A 189 40.04 -5.34 -21.22
C LEU A 189 41.24 -5.50 -20.27
N ARG A 190 42.06 -6.53 -20.48
CA ARG A 190 43.25 -6.81 -19.68
C ARG A 190 44.38 -5.82 -19.94
N ASN A 191 44.49 -5.33 -21.17
CA ASN A 191 45.54 -4.42 -21.62
C ASN A 191 45.21 -2.93 -21.41
N ILE A 192 44.15 -2.60 -20.66
CA ILE A 192 43.78 -1.21 -20.33
C ILE A 192 44.28 -0.91 -18.92
N ASP A 193 45.14 0.09 -18.78
CA ASP A 193 45.46 0.69 -17.49
C ASP A 193 44.36 1.69 -17.11
N VAL A 194 43.61 1.36 -16.07
CA VAL A 194 42.48 2.17 -15.61
C VAL A 194 42.93 3.52 -15.05
N VAL A 195 44.14 3.59 -14.48
CA VAL A 195 44.67 4.81 -13.87
C VAL A 195 45.05 5.81 -14.95
N GLU A 196 45.84 5.38 -15.93
CA GLU A 196 46.27 6.23 -17.05
C GLU A 196 45.07 6.73 -17.84
N GLU A 197 44.16 5.83 -18.23
CA GLU A 197 42.98 6.18 -19.02
C GLU A 197 42.04 7.15 -18.26
N SER A 198 41.92 7.01 -16.93
CA SER A 198 41.13 7.95 -16.12
C SER A 198 41.68 9.38 -16.14
N ASN A 199 43.01 9.54 -16.16
CA ASN A 199 43.68 10.84 -16.25
C ASN A 199 43.47 11.45 -17.65
N THR A 200 43.64 10.65 -18.70
CA THR A 200 43.36 11.05 -20.09
C THR A 200 41.93 11.58 -20.25
N ILE A 201 40.95 10.88 -19.67
CA ILE A 201 39.54 11.32 -19.73
C ILE A 201 39.31 12.64 -18.97
N ARG A 202 39.99 12.86 -17.84
CA ARG A 202 39.88 14.15 -17.10
C ARG A 202 40.43 15.33 -17.92
N GLU A 203 41.54 15.11 -18.62
CA GLU A 203 42.11 16.10 -19.53
C GLU A 203 41.16 16.36 -20.72
N GLU A 204 40.60 15.30 -21.32
CA GLU A 204 39.64 15.45 -22.42
C GLU A 204 38.36 16.20 -22.02
N ILE A 205 37.84 15.96 -20.81
CA ILE A 205 36.68 16.70 -20.28
C ILE A 205 37.01 18.18 -20.14
N SER A 206 38.21 18.52 -19.69
CA SER A 206 38.66 19.91 -19.51
C SER A 206 38.87 20.63 -20.84
N ASN A 207 39.32 19.90 -21.87
CA ASN A 207 39.62 20.45 -23.20
C ASN A 207 38.41 20.49 -24.15
N THR A 208 37.31 19.81 -23.81
CA THR A 208 36.14 19.67 -24.70
C THR A 208 34.99 20.58 -24.25
N ASN A 209 34.49 21.43 -25.15
CA ASN A 209 33.31 22.29 -24.88
C ASN A 209 31.95 21.68 -25.29
N SER A 210 31.94 20.47 -25.88
CA SER A 210 30.72 19.80 -26.33
C SER A 210 29.98 19.09 -25.19
N GLU A 211 28.76 19.53 -24.89
CA GLU A 211 27.93 18.97 -23.80
C GLU A 211 27.66 17.46 -23.94
N THR A 212 27.48 16.96 -25.17
CA THR A 212 27.21 15.53 -25.43
C THR A 212 28.45 14.67 -25.17
N LYS A 213 29.63 15.14 -25.61
CA LYS A 213 30.90 14.45 -25.37
C LYS A 213 31.27 14.48 -23.88
N ILE A 214 31.07 15.61 -23.20
CA ILE A 214 31.24 15.72 -21.74
C ILE A 214 30.36 14.69 -21.03
N LYS A 215 29.04 14.65 -21.31
CA LYS A 215 28.12 13.67 -20.70
C LYS A 215 28.54 12.20 -20.93
N LYS A 216 29.11 11.87 -22.09
CA LYS A 216 29.63 10.52 -22.40
C LYS A 216 30.88 10.22 -21.57
N LEU A 217 31.87 11.12 -21.60
CA LEU A 217 33.13 11.00 -20.87
C LEU A 217 32.91 10.96 -19.36
N THR A 218 32.02 11.79 -18.80
CA THR A 218 31.67 11.76 -17.36
C THR A 218 31.12 10.40 -16.92
N LYS A 219 30.28 9.76 -17.75
CA LYS A 219 29.77 8.40 -17.46
C LYS A 219 30.87 7.36 -17.50
N ARG A 220 31.83 7.48 -18.44
CA ARG A 220 32.98 6.59 -18.58
C ARG A 220 33.94 6.75 -17.41
N LEU A 221 34.31 7.98 -17.07
CA LEU A 221 35.17 8.32 -15.93
C LEU A 221 34.60 7.78 -14.62
N LYS A 222 33.31 8.05 -14.35
CA LYS A 222 32.63 7.52 -13.15
C LYS A 222 32.69 6.00 -13.05
N LEU A 223 32.62 5.31 -14.19
CA LEU A 223 32.73 3.85 -14.23
C LEU A 223 34.16 3.39 -13.93
N MET A 224 35.17 4.04 -14.51
CA MET A 224 36.59 3.70 -14.27
C MET A 224 36.99 3.96 -12.82
N GLU A 225 36.60 5.10 -12.25
CA GLU A 225 36.82 5.41 -10.83
C GLU A 225 36.15 4.36 -9.92
N ALA A 226 34.92 3.94 -10.24
CA ALA A 226 34.26 2.87 -9.49
C ALA A 226 35.00 1.51 -9.57
N PHE A 227 35.68 1.21 -10.69
CA PHE A 227 36.52 0.00 -10.80
C PHE A 227 37.79 0.12 -9.95
N LEU A 228 38.43 1.29 -9.93
CA LEU A 228 39.57 1.59 -9.06
C LEU A 228 39.21 1.46 -7.58
N ASP A 229 38.13 2.13 -7.14
CA ASP A 229 37.67 2.12 -5.76
C ASP A 229 37.22 0.74 -5.28
N SER A 230 36.59 -0.04 -6.18
CA SER A 230 36.09 -1.37 -5.83
C SER A 230 37.16 -2.45 -5.80
N GLY A 231 38.33 -2.21 -6.41
CA GLY A 231 39.41 -3.19 -6.59
C GLY A 231 39.06 -4.34 -7.54
N ASN A 232 37.96 -4.22 -8.30
CA ASN A 232 37.59 -5.22 -9.29
C ASN A 232 38.45 -5.06 -10.54
N LYS A 233 38.72 -6.17 -11.23
CA LYS A 233 39.42 -6.11 -12.52
C LYS A 233 38.44 -6.14 -13.71
N PRO A 234 38.67 -5.35 -14.77
CA PRO A 234 37.76 -5.28 -15.92
C PRO A 234 37.54 -6.62 -16.63
N GLU A 235 38.58 -7.46 -16.71
CA GLU A 235 38.51 -8.76 -17.38
C GLU A 235 37.53 -9.74 -16.71
N TRP A 236 37.15 -9.54 -15.45
CA TRP A 236 36.16 -10.38 -14.76
C TRP A 236 34.74 -10.26 -15.32
N MET A 237 34.48 -9.29 -16.20
CA MET A 237 33.22 -9.23 -16.98
C MET A 237 33.12 -10.36 -18.02
N ILE A 238 34.25 -10.97 -18.40
CA ILE A 238 34.31 -12.16 -19.24
C ILE A 238 34.60 -13.37 -18.33
N MET A 239 33.73 -14.37 -18.36
CA MET A 239 33.82 -15.54 -17.49
C MET A 239 34.60 -16.66 -18.16
N GLU A 240 35.57 -17.21 -17.43
CA GLU A 240 36.25 -18.47 -17.75
C GLU A 240 35.61 -19.66 -17.02
N VAL A 241 35.07 -19.40 -15.83
CA VAL A 241 34.49 -20.42 -14.94
C VAL A 241 33.05 -20.06 -14.63
N LEU A 242 32.14 -20.99 -14.84
CA LEU A 242 30.72 -20.81 -14.52
C LEU A 242 30.37 -21.58 -13.24
N PRO A 243 29.93 -20.91 -12.15
CA PRO A 243 29.45 -21.60 -10.96
C PRO A 243 28.12 -22.33 -11.23
N ILE A 244 27.91 -23.45 -10.54
CA ILE A 244 26.67 -24.22 -10.57
C ILE A 244 25.94 -24.06 -9.24
N LEU A 245 24.66 -23.72 -9.34
CA LEU A 245 23.75 -23.63 -8.20
C LEU A 245 23.59 -25.00 -7.49
N PRO A 246 23.57 -25.04 -6.14
CA PRO A 246 23.37 -26.27 -5.38
C PRO A 246 22.07 -27.04 -5.76
N PRO A 247 22.08 -28.39 -5.79
CA PRO A 247 20.95 -29.20 -6.25
C PRO A 247 19.63 -28.98 -5.50
N ASP A 248 19.67 -28.70 -4.20
CA ASP A 248 18.44 -28.52 -3.40
C ASP A 248 17.72 -27.20 -3.75
N LEU A 249 18.41 -26.25 -4.38
CA LEU A 249 17.81 -25.03 -4.93
C LEU A 249 17.22 -25.24 -6.34
N ARG A 250 17.54 -26.37 -6.99
CA ARG A 250 17.02 -26.82 -8.29
C ARG A 250 16.57 -28.29 -8.24
N PRO A 251 15.62 -28.62 -7.35
CA PRO A 251 15.35 -30.00 -6.98
C PRO A 251 14.76 -30.80 -8.15
N LEU A 252 14.95 -32.11 -8.06
CA LEU A 252 14.31 -33.12 -8.89
C LEU A 252 13.51 -34.01 -7.95
N VAL A 253 12.20 -33.80 -7.91
CA VAL A 253 11.31 -34.44 -6.91
C VAL A 253 10.49 -35.52 -7.62
N PRO A 254 10.52 -36.77 -7.13
CA PRO A 254 9.60 -37.80 -7.61
C PRO A 254 8.17 -37.44 -7.22
N LEU A 255 7.25 -37.50 -8.19
CA LEU A 255 5.81 -37.39 -7.98
C LEU A 255 5.19 -38.79 -7.95
N ASP A 256 4.01 -38.90 -7.34
CA ASP A 256 3.22 -40.12 -7.39
C ASP A 256 2.94 -40.53 -8.85
N GLY A 257 3.18 -41.80 -9.18
CA GLY A 257 3.08 -42.32 -10.55
C GLY A 257 4.39 -42.37 -11.35
N GLY A 258 5.56 -42.28 -10.68
CA GLY A 258 6.87 -42.50 -11.31
C GLY A 258 7.33 -41.35 -12.22
N ARG A 259 6.64 -40.21 -12.18
CA ARG A 259 7.02 -38.97 -12.87
C ARG A 259 7.99 -38.16 -12.00
N PHE A 260 8.77 -37.30 -12.64
CA PHE A 260 9.67 -36.37 -11.94
C PHE A 260 9.32 -34.93 -12.27
N ALA A 261 9.21 -34.11 -11.24
CA ALA A 261 9.19 -32.65 -11.39
C ALA A 261 10.63 -32.15 -11.42
N THR A 262 11.04 -31.58 -12.56
CA THR A 262 12.38 -31.03 -12.76
C THR A 262 12.33 -29.51 -12.80
N SER A 263 13.26 -28.84 -12.11
CA SER A 263 13.48 -27.40 -12.30
C SER A 263 14.03 -27.09 -13.70
N ASP A 264 13.50 -26.04 -14.34
CA ASP A 264 13.94 -25.53 -15.65
C ASP A 264 15.45 -25.25 -15.71
N LEU A 265 16.05 -24.83 -14.59
CA LEU A 265 17.50 -24.57 -14.50
C LEU A 265 18.33 -25.81 -14.86
N ASN A 266 17.86 -27.00 -14.49
CA ASN A 266 18.59 -28.23 -14.78
C ASN A 266 18.73 -28.43 -16.29
N ASP A 267 17.69 -28.11 -17.08
CA ASP A 267 17.76 -28.22 -18.53
C ASP A 267 18.68 -27.17 -19.16
N LEU A 268 18.71 -25.95 -18.60
CA LEU A 268 19.66 -24.91 -19.03
C LEU A 268 21.11 -25.32 -18.73
N TYR A 269 21.40 -25.81 -17.53
CA TYR A 269 22.73 -26.35 -17.19
C TYR A 269 23.13 -27.53 -18.08
N ARG A 270 22.20 -28.45 -18.37
CA ARG A 270 22.46 -29.59 -19.27
C ARG A 270 22.87 -29.12 -20.66
N ARG A 271 22.20 -28.09 -21.20
CA ARG A 271 22.56 -27.50 -22.51
C ARG A 271 23.97 -26.91 -22.47
N VAL A 272 24.31 -26.12 -21.46
CA VAL A 272 25.66 -25.54 -21.30
C VAL A 272 26.73 -26.63 -21.24
N ILE A 273 26.55 -27.65 -20.39
CA ILE A 273 27.51 -28.74 -20.24
C ILE A 273 27.69 -29.51 -21.56
N ASN A 274 26.60 -29.82 -22.27
CA ASN A 274 26.67 -30.51 -23.55
C ASN A 274 27.42 -29.71 -24.61
N ARG A 275 27.14 -28.41 -24.73
CA ARG A 275 27.84 -27.51 -25.66
C ARG A 275 29.31 -27.37 -25.30
N ASN A 276 29.61 -27.18 -24.02
CA ASN A 276 30.98 -27.05 -23.54
C ASN A 276 31.81 -28.33 -23.80
N ASN A 277 31.26 -29.50 -23.48
CA ASN A 277 31.92 -30.78 -23.74
C ASN A 277 32.11 -31.06 -25.23
N ARG A 278 31.16 -30.65 -26.07
CA ARG A 278 31.29 -30.74 -27.53
C ARG A 278 32.41 -29.83 -28.03
N LEU A 279 32.49 -28.60 -27.54
CA LEU A 279 33.56 -27.67 -27.87
C LEU A 279 34.94 -28.19 -27.44
N LYS A 280 35.09 -28.73 -26.22
CA LYS A 280 36.35 -29.38 -25.78
C LYS A 280 36.79 -30.47 -26.75
N ARG A 281 35.88 -31.39 -27.12
CA ARG A 281 36.18 -32.46 -28.09
C ARG A 281 36.56 -31.93 -29.46
N LEU A 282 35.95 -30.84 -29.93
CA LEU A 282 36.27 -30.25 -31.23
C LEU A 282 37.67 -29.61 -31.22
N LEU A 283 38.06 -28.97 -30.12
CA LEU A 283 39.40 -28.43 -29.93
C LEU A 283 40.45 -29.55 -29.82
N ASP A 284 40.15 -30.62 -29.08
CA ASP A 284 41.04 -31.79 -28.94
C ASP A 284 41.29 -32.50 -30.28
N LEU A 285 40.30 -32.47 -31.18
CA LEU A 285 40.38 -33.06 -32.52
C LEU A 285 40.90 -32.08 -33.59
N SER A 286 41.28 -30.85 -33.21
CA SER A 286 41.67 -29.78 -34.13
C SER A 286 40.70 -29.61 -35.31
N ALA A 287 39.40 -29.57 -35.02
CA ALA A 287 38.35 -29.44 -36.03
C ALA A 287 38.42 -28.08 -36.75
N PRO A 288 37.88 -27.96 -37.99
CA PRO A 288 37.88 -26.71 -38.74
C PRO A 288 37.24 -25.53 -38.00
N ASP A 289 37.82 -24.34 -38.18
CA ASP A 289 37.44 -23.11 -37.46
C ASP A 289 35.97 -22.72 -37.58
N ILE A 290 35.34 -22.96 -38.73
CA ILE A 290 33.91 -22.64 -38.93
C ILE A 290 33.05 -23.38 -37.90
N ILE A 291 33.38 -24.65 -37.63
CA ILE A 291 32.64 -25.49 -36.68
C ILE A 291 32.95 -25.04 -35.25
N VAL A 292 34.21 -24.72 -34.95
CA VAL A 292 34.64 -24.23 -33.63
C VAL A 292 33.97 -22.88 -33.31
N ARG A 293 33.98 -21.92 -34.24
CA ARG A 293 33.32 -20.61 -34.10
C ARG A 293 31.83 -20.76 -33.84
N ASN A 294 31.16 -21.64 -34.59
CA ASN A 294 29.74 -21.91 -34.38
C ASN A 294 29.48 -22.51 -32.98
N GLU A 295 30.29 -23.46 -32.51
CA GLU A 295 30.11 -24.05 -31.18
C GLU A 295 30.47 -23.06 -30.05
N LYS A 296 31.48 -22.19 -30.21
CA LYS A 296 31.75 -21.06 -29.30
C LYS A 296 30.55 -20.12 -29.21
N ARG A 297 29.92 -19.76 -30.35
CA ARG A 297 28.68 -18.96 -30.39
C ARG A 297 27.50 -19.64 -29.69
N MET A 298 27.32 -20.94 -29.90
CA MET A 298 26.26 -21.74 -29.25
C MET A 298 26.48 -21.88 -27.74
N LEU A 299 27.74 -21.95 -27.30
CA LEU A 299 28.09 -21.94 -25.88
C LEU A 299 27.73 -20.58 -25.24
N GLN A 300 28.12 -19.47 -25.88
CA GLN A 300 27.74 -18.12 -25.45
C GLN A 300 26.22 -17.99 -25.32
N GLU A 301 25.45 -18.40 -26.33
CA GLU A 301 23.98 -18.36 -26.28
C GLU A 301 23.39 -19.23 -25.16
N SER A 302 23.97 -20.39 -24.89
CA SER A 302 23.50 -21.28 -23.83
C SER A 302 23.77 -20.70 -22.44
N VAL A 303 24.90 -20.03 -22.24
CA VAL A 303 25.23 -19.34 -20.98
C VAL A 303 24.38 -18.08 -20.81
N ASP A 304 24.18 -17.32 -21.89
CA ASP A 304 23.26 -16.17 -21.93
C ASP A 304 21.86 -16.58 -21.48
N ALA A 305 21.32 -17.67 -22.03
CA ALA A 305 20.00 -18.17 -21.69
C ALA A 305 19.90 -18.73 -20.26
N LEU A 306 20.98 -19.29 -19.73
CA LEU A 306 21.04 -19.72 -18.32
C LEU A 306 20.95 -18.52 -17.36
N LEU A 307 21.70 -17.46 -17.66
CA LEU A 307 21.76 -16.26 -16.83
C LEU A 307 20.48 -15.41 -16.95
N ASP A 308 20.06 -15.08 -18.17
CA ASP A 308 18.91 -14.21 -18.44
C ASP A 308 18.25 -14.54 -19.79
N ASN A 309 17.30 -15.48 -19.76
CA ASN A 309 16.65 -16.01 -20.96
C ASN A 309 15.76 -14.96 -21.64
N GLY A 310 15.94 -14.76 -22.95
CA GLY A 310 15.14 -13.84 -23.76
C GLY A 310 15.68 -12.41 -23.88
N ARG A 311 16.80 -12.07 -23.24
CA ARG A 311 17.37 -10.70 -23.31
C ARG A 311 18.10 -10.39 -24.63
N ARG A 312 18.69 -11.40 -25.27
CA ARG A 312 19.40 -11.27 -26.56
C ARG A 312 18.45 -11.44 -27.76
N GLY A 313 17.41 -12.26 -27.63
CA GLY A 313 16.58 -12.70 -28.74
C GLY A 313 15.47 -13.65 -28.27
N ARG A 314 15.07 -14.59 -29.13
CA ARG A 314 13.99 -15.55 -28.81
C ARG A 314 14.37 -16.41 -27.60
N ALA A 315 13.51 -16.41 -26.59
CA ALA A 315 13.70 -17.22 -25.39
C ALA A 315 13.69 -18.72 -25.74
N ILE A 316 14.59 -19.47 -25.09
CA ILE A 316 14.62 -20.91 -25.19
C ILE A 316 13.38 -21.48 -24.49
N THR A 317 12.64 -22.32 -25.20
CA THR A 317 11.42 -22.97 -24.70
C THR A 317 11.66 -24.44 -24.33
N GLY A 318 10.88 -24.91 -23.36
CA GLY A 318 10.79 -26.33 -23.01
C GLY A 318 9.80 -27.09 -23.90
N THR A 319 9.55 -28.36 -23.58
CA THR A 319 8.56 -29.21 -24.27
C THR A 319 7.17 -28.59 -24.31
N ASN A 320 6.81 -27.83 -23.27
CA ASN A 320 5.51 -27.20 -23.12
C ASN A 320 5.38 -25.87 -23.89
N ARG A 321 6.35 -25.54 -24.75
CA ARG A 321 6.48 -24.24 -25.48
C ARG A 321 6.58 -22.99 -24.60
N MET A 322 6.54 -23.15 -23.28
CA MET A 322 6.82 -22.10 -22.31
C MET A 322 8.32 -21.79 -22.27
N PRO A 323 8.71 -20.50 -22.12
CA PRO A 323 10.11 -20.14 -21.93
C PRO A 323 10.61 -20.71 -20.59
N LEU A 324 11.82 -21.27 -20.60
CA LEU A 324 12.46 -21.79 -19.39
C LEU A 324 12.84 -20.63 -18.47
N LYS A 325 12.59 -20.78 -17.16
CA LYS A 325 12.99 -19.79 -16.15
C LYS A 325 14.51 -19.76 -15.98
N SER A 326 15.10 -18.58 -16.14
CA SER A 326 16.54 -18.34 -15.95
C SER A 326 16.89 -17.98 -14.48
N LEU A 327 18.19 -17.87 -14.19
CA LEU A 327 18.66 -17.41 -12.87
C LEU A 327 18.17 -15.99 -12.54
N ALA A 328 18.18 -15.08 -13.53
CA ALA A 328 17.65 -13.73 -13.35
C ALA A 328 16.15 -13.73 -13.02
N ASP A 329 15.35 -14.57 -13.68
CA ASP A 329 13.90 -14.65 -13.47
C ASP A 329 13.52 -15.17 -12.08
N MET A 330 14.39 -15.96 -11.45
CA MET A 330 14.18 -16.36 -10.06
C MET A 330 14.31 -15.18 -9.10
N ILE A 331 15.08 -14.16 -9.45
CA ILE A 331 15.37 -13.02 -8.58
C ILE A 331 14.38 -11.88 -8.86
N LYS A 332 14.15 -11.56 -10.15
CA LYS A 332 13.34 -10.41 -10.60
C LYS A 332 11.85 -10.73 -10.73
N GLY A 333 11.04 -9.68 -10.83
CA GLY A 333 9.59 -9.80 -11.07
C GLY A 333 8.75 -10.07 -9.81
N LYS A 334 7.44 -10.24 -9.99
CA LYS A 334 6.48 -10.44 -8.88
C LYS A 334 6.64 -11.82 -8.21
N GLN A 335 6.97 -12.84 -9.00
CA GLN A 335 7.27 -14.20 -8.52
C GLN A 335 8.75 -14.37 -8.11
N GLY A 336 9.55 -13.31 -8.21
CA GLY A 336 10.96 -13.34 -7.84
C GLY A 336 11.15 -13.46 -6.32
N ARG A 337 12.31 -13.96 -5.90
CA ARG A 337 12.64 -14.22 -4.49
C ARG A 337 12.49 -12.98 -3.60
N PHE A 338 12.94 -11.81 -4.05
CA PHE A 338 12.86 -10.58 -3.26
C PHE A 338 11.43 -10.23 -2.86
N ARG A 339 10.49 -10.27 -3.81
CA ARG A 339 9.09 -9.88 -3.54
C ARG A 339 8.27 -11.00 -2.91
N GLN A 340 8.38 -12.23 -3.43
CA GLN A 340 7.48 -13.31 -3.04
C GLN A 340 7.95 -14.08 -1.80
N ASN A 341 9.25 -14.14 -1.52
CA ASN A 341 9.80 -14.99 -0.46
C ASN A 341 10.56 -14.24 0.63
N LEU A 342 11.13 -13.07 0.34
CA LEU A 342 11.82 -12.26 1.34
C LEU A 342 10.85 -11.28 2.01
N LEU A 343 10.17 -10.45 1.22
CA LEU A 343 9.16 -9.52 1.73
C LEU A 343 7.83 -10.22 2.03
N GLY A 344 7.32 -11.01 1.07
CA GLY A 344 6.21 -11.92 1.32
C GLY A 344 6.70 -13.22 1.94
N LYS A 345 6.14 -13.63 3.07
CA LYS A 345 6.41 -14.94 3.67
C LYS A 345 5.11 -15.58 4.11
N ARG A 346 5.04 -16.90 3.95
CA ARG A 346 4.01 -17.69 4.66
C ARG A 346 4.49 -17.82 6.09
N VAL A 347 3.58 -17.56 7.03
CA VAL A 347 3.89 -17.50 8.46
C VAL A 347 3.03 -18.54 9.17
N ASP A 348 3.65 -19.31 10.06
CA ASP A 348 2.96 -20.25 10.94
C ASP A 348 2.15 -19.48 12.01
N TYR A 349 1.37 -20.17 12.85
CA TYR A 349 0.53 -19.54 13.87
C TYR A 349 -0.40 -18.46 13.32
N SER A 350 -0.93 -18.74 12.13
CA SER A 350 -1.89 -17.89 11.45
C SER A 350 -3.09 -18.69 10.96
N GLY A 351 -4.22 -18.01 10.81
CA GLY A 351 -5.45 -18.59 10.27
C GLY A 351 -6.31 -17.53 9.60
N ARG A 352 -7.35 -17.94 8.89
CA ARG A 352 -8.30 -17.03 8.24
C ARG A 352 -9.72 -17.56 8.38
N SER A 353 -10.67 -16.66 8.63
CA SER A 353 -12.08 -16.99 8.54
C SER A 353 -12.91 -15.79 8.08
N VAL A 354 -14.18 -16.05 7.77
CA VAL A 354 -15.19 -15.03 7.46
C VAL A 354 -15.46 -14.21 8.71
N ILE A 355 -15.62 -12.90 8.54
CA ILE A 355 -15.98 -11.99 9.63
C ILE A 355 -17.50 -11.85 9.77
N VAL A 356 -17.96 -11.71 11.01
CA VAL A 356 -19.34 -11.38 11.35
C VAL A 356 -19.34 -10.28 12.41
N VAL A 357 -20.48 -9.61 12.56
CA VAL A 357 -20.63 -8.52 13.53
C VAL A 357 -20.68 -9.07 14.96
N GLY A 358 -19.90 -8.48 15.86
CA GLY A 358 -19.96 -8.73 17.31
C GLY A 358 -20.32 -7.46 18.07
N PRO A 359 -21.60 -7.04 18.11
CA PRO A 359 -22.00 -5.72 18.61
C PRO A 359 -21.90 -5.58 20.13
N TYR A 360 -21.73 -6.68 20.88
CA TYR A 360 -21.59 -6.71 22.34
C TYR A 360 -20.12 -6.70 22.80
N LEU A 361 -19.18 -6.84 21.86
CA LEU A 361 -17.75 -6.78 22.14
C LEU A 361 -17.38 -5.35 22.59
N LYS A 362 -16.29 -5.22 23.35
CA LYS A 362 -15.65 -3.92 23.61
C LYS A 362 -14.65 -3.59 22.51
N LEU A 363 -14.23 -2.34 22.39
CA LEU A 363 -13.33 -1.91 21.30
C LEU A 363 -12.01 -2.70 21.19
N HIS A 364 -11.45 -3.17 22.31
CA HIS A 364 -10.21 -3.95 22.33
C HIS A 364 -10.41 -5.46 22.13
N GLN A 365 -11.65 -5.94 22.00
CA GLN A 365 -11.96 -7.37 21.98
C GLN A 365 -12.36 -7.85 20.59
N CYS A 366 -12.07 -9.11 20.29
CA CYS A 366 -12.58 -9.79 19.11
C CYS A 366 -13.06 -11.20 19.45
N GLY A 367 -14.05 -11.72 18.72
CA GLY A 367 -14.52 -13.10 18.90
C GLY A 367 -13.68 -14.07 18.07
N LEU A 368 -13.01 -15.01 18.73
CA LEU A 368 -12.21 -16.05 18.09
C LEU A 368 -12.89 -17.43 18.24
N PRO A 369 -13.16 -18.15 17.14
CA PRO A 369 -13.75 -19.48 17.20
C PRO A 369 -12.91 -20.47 18.02
N LYS A 370 -13.55 -21.22 18.91
CA LYS A 370 -12.92 -22.23 19.77
C LYS A 370 -11.95 -23.17 19.04
N LYS A 371 -12.35 -23.71 17.88
CA LYS A 371 -11.49 -24.62 17.09
C LYS A 371 -10.27 -23.93 16.48
N MET A 372 -10.43 -22.67 16.07
CA MET A 372 -9.35 -21.86 15.53
C MET A 372 -8.35 -21.51 16.63
N ALA A 373 -8.86 -21.07 17.79
CA ALA A 373 -8.06 -20.82 18.98
C ALA A 373 -7.27 -22.08 19.40
N LEU A 374 -7.93 -23.23 19.46
CA LEU A 374 -7.30 -24.50 19.80
C LEU A 374 -6.11 -24.82 18.89
N GLU A 375 -6.23 -24.59 17.57
CA GLU A 375 -5.17 -24.83 16.59
C GLU A 375 -4.01 -23.83 16.73
N LEU A 376 -4.33 -22.55 16.87
CA LEU A 376 -3.33 -21.48 16.96
C LEU A 376 -2.49 -21.57 18.25
N PHE A 377 -3.12 -21.95 19.35
CA PHE A 377 -2.48 -21.99 20.66
C PHE A 377 -1.95 -23.37 21.08
N LYS A 378 -1.93 -24.37 20.18
CA LYS A 378 -1.51 -25.76 20.50
C LYS A 378 -0.23 -25.88 21.33
N PRO A 379 0.90 -25.21 21.00
CA PRO A 379 2.13 -25.39 21.79
C PRO A 379 1.99 -24.88 23.22
N PHE A 380 1.25 -23.79 23.43
CA PHE A 380 1.01 -23.22 24.75
C PHE A 380 0.16 -24.16 25.61
N ILE A 381 -0.85 -24.78 25.00
CA ILE A 381 -1.72 -25.77 25.64
C ILE A 381 -0.89 -27.00 26.04
N TYR A 382 -0.05 -27.53 25.15
CA TYR A 382 0.82 -28.67 25.46
C TYR A 382 1.76 -28.37 26.65
N GLY A 383 2.38 -27.18 26.65
CA GLY A 383 3.25 -26.76 27.73
C GLY A 383 2.52 -26.56 29.05
N LYS A 384 1.30 -26.02 29.05
CA LYS A 384 0.50 -25.85 30.28
C LYS A 384 -0.04 -27.18 30.82
N LEU A 385 -0.52 -28.08 29.96
CA LEU A 385 -0.98 -29.41 30.36
C LEU A 385 0.14 -30.22 31.05
N GLU A 386 1.37 -30.12 30.54
CA GLU A 386 2.55 -30.76 31.14
C GLU A 386 2.91 -30.13 32.50
N ARG A 387 2.95 -28.78 32.58
CA ARG A 387 3.25 -28.07 33.84
C ARG A 387 2.19 -28.28 34.92
N ALA A 388 0.92 -28.39 34.53
CA ALA A 388 -0.19 -28.64 35.44
C ALA A 388 -0.25 -30.11 35.91
N GLY A 389 0.57 -31.00 35.34
CA GLY A 389 0.58 -32.43 35.68
C GLY A 389 -0.62 -33.22 35.12
N LEU A 390 -1.47 -32.61 34.30
CA LEU A 390 -2.62 -33.26 33.65
C LEU A 390 -2.15 -34.22 32.55
N ALA A 391 -1.03 -33.90 31.87
CA ALA A 391 -0.39 -34.77 30.91
C ALA A 391 1.05 -35.08 31.32
N THR A 392 1.42 -36.37 31.34
CA THR A 392 2.79 -36.81 31.69
C THR A 392 3.81 -36.63 30.57
N THR A 393 3.36 -36.54 29.31
CA THR A 393 4.23 -36.37 28.13
C THR A 393 3.53 -35.54 27.07
N ILE A 394 4.30 -34.88 26.19
CA ILE A 394 3.76 -34.14 25.03
C ILE A 394 2.87 -35.02 24.15
N LYS A 395 3.19 -36.32 24.01
CA LYS A 395 2.38 -37.26 23.23
C LYS A 395 1.02 -37.54 23.89
N ALA A 396 0.98 -37.61 25.22
CA ALA A 396 -0.27 -37.72 25.97
C ALA A 396 -1.09 -36.43 25.85
N ALA A 397 -0.46 -35.26 26.02
CA ALA A 397 -1.10 -33.95 25.84
C ALA A 397 -1.68 -33.80 24.43
N LYS A 398 -0.95 -34.22 23.39
CA LYS A 398 -1.44 -34.23 22.00
C LYS A 398 -2.73 -35.03 21.84
N LYS A 399 -2.79 -36.24 22.41
CA LYS A 399 -4.00 -37.08 22.38
C LYS A 399 -5.16 -36.46 23.15
N MET A 400 -4.90 -35.76 24.26
CA MET A 400 -5.94 -35.06 25.03
C MET A 400 -6.53 -33.89 24.25
N VAL A 401 -5.68 -33.09 23.61
CA VAL A 401 -6.10 -31.96 22.75
C VAL A 401 -6.86 -32.46 21.52
N GLU A 402 -6.43 -33.54 20.88
CA GLU A 402 -7.14 -34.16 19.74
C GLU A 402 -8.53 -34.70 20.13
N ARG A 403 -8.74 -35.04 21.41
CA ARG A 403 -10.04 -35.48 21.95
C ARG A 403 -10.94 -34.33 22.41
N GLU A 404 -10.44 -33.08 22.38
CA GLU A 404 -11.19 -31.88 22.80
C GLU A 404 -11.77 -32.00 24.24
N GLY A 405 -11.00 -32.57 25.18
CA GLY A 405 -11.44 -32.77 26.57
C GLY A 405 -11.75 -31.45 27.31
N SER A 406 -12.61 -31.50 28.35
CA SER A 406 -13.03 -30.31 29.10
C SER A 406 -11.87 -29.49 29.68
N GLU A 407 -10.87 -30.17 30.27
CA GLU A 407 -9.67 -29.56 30.84
C GLU A 407 -8.88 -28.70 29.83
N VAL A 408 -8.97 -29.04 28.54
CA VAL A 408 -8.29 -28.31 27.47
C VAL A 408 -8.94 -26.95 27.24
N TRP A 409 -10.25 -26.84 27.39
CA TRP A 409 -10.98 -25.59 27.24
C TRP A 409 -10.67 -24.62 28.38
N ASP A 410 -10.59 -25.12 29.61
CA ASP A 410 -10.22 -24.31 30.78
C ASP A 410 -8.80 -23.75 30.64
N ILE A 411 -7.84 -24.58 30.20
CA ILE A 411 -6.46 -24.15 29.94
C ILE A 411 -6.40 -23.17 28.76
N LEU A 412 -7.19 -23.41 27.72
CA LEU A 412 -7.23 -22.51 26.57
C LEU A 412 -7.71 -21.11 26.96
N GLU A 413 -8.76 -21.02 27.80
CA GLU A 413 -9.24 -19.75 28.33
C GLU A 413 -8.16 -19.05 29.18
N GLU A 414 -7.43 -19.82 30.00
CA GLU A 414 -6.31 -19.29 30.80
C GLU A 414 -5.13 -18.82 29.94
N VAL A 415 -4.84 -19.49 28.83
CA VAL A 415 -3.76 -19.12 27.89
C VAL A 415 -4.11 -17.87 27.09
N ILE A 416 -5.39 -17.72 26.72
CA ILE A 416 -5.87 -16.59 25.91
C ILE A 416 -6.01 -15.31 26.73
N ARG A 417 -6.24 -15.44 28.04
CA ARG A 417 -6.34 -14.28 28.94
C ARG A 417 -5.07 -13.43 28.83
N GLU A 418 -5.26 -12.14 28.54
CA GLU A 418 -4.20 -11.16 28.33
C GLU A 418 -3.22 -11.46 27.17
N HIS A 419 -3.57 -12.36 26.25
CA HIS A 419 -2.76 -12.67 25.08
C HIS A 419 -3.33 -11.99 23.81
N PRO A 420 -2.76 -10.84 23.36
CA PRO A 420 -3.29 -10.14 22.20
C PRO A 420 -3.07 -10.96 20.92
N ILE A 421 -4.00 -10.85 19.97
CA ILE A 421 -3.88 -11.37 18.62
C ILE A 421 -3.95 -10.24 17.62
N MET A 422 -3.32 -10.40 16.46
CA MET A 422 -3.38 -9.42 15.38
C MET A 422 -4.42 -9.85 14.33
N LEU A 423 -5.36 -8.97 14.03
CA LEU A 423 -6.28 -9.11 12.89
C LEU A 423 -5.76 -8.30 11.71
N ASN A 424 -5.85 -8.89 10.51
CA ASN A 424 -5.44 -8.26 9.27
C ASN A 424 -6.49 -8.48 8.18
N ARG A 425 -6.87 -7.41 7.47
CA ARG A 425 -7.66 -7.48 6.25
C ARG A 425 -6.81 -7.20 5.02
N ALA A 426 -6.86 -8.12 4.06
CA ALA A 426 -6.19 -7.94 2.77
C ALA A 426 -7.16 -7.28 1.77
N PRO A 427 -6.71 -6.30 0.96
CA PRO A 427 -5.38 -5.70 0.92
C PRO A 427 -5.17 -4.62 2.02
N THR A 428 -4.00 -4.66 2.68
CA THR A 428 -3.62 -3.66 3.68
C THR A 428 -3.08 -2.39 3.01
N LEU A 429 -3.90 -1.35 2.91
CA LEU A 429 -3.53 -0.07 2.26
C LEU A 429 -2.82 0.92 3.20
N HIS A 430 -3.20 0.90 4.48
CA HIS A 430 -2.64 1.74 5.54
C HIS A 430 -2.42 0.92 6.82
N ARG A 431 -1.70 1.48 7.80
CA ARG A 431 -1.42 0.78 9.07
C ARG A 431 -2.65 0.28 9.84
N LEU A 432 -3.78 1.01 9.81
CA LEU A 432 -5.01 0.61 10.52
C LEU A 432 -5.67 -0.67 9.98
N GLY A 433 -5.18 -1.21 8.86
CA GLY A 433 -5.62 -2.50 8.33
C GLY A 433 -5.03 -3.71 9.08
N ILE A 434 -4.14 -3.46 10.04
CA ILE A 434 -3.66 -4.44 11.01
C ILE A 434 -3.79 -3.84 12.41
N GLN A 435 -4.54 -4.50 13.29
CA GLN A 435 -4.72 -4.07 14.68
C GLN A 435 -4.69 -5.27 15.62
N ALA A 436 -4.34 -5.02 16.87
CA ALA A 436 -4.33 -6.01 17.94
C ALA A 436 -5.62 -5.97 18.75
N PHE A 437 -6.08 -7.15 19.17
CA PHE A 437 -7.29 -7.36 19.96
C PHE A 437 -7.06 -8.49 20.99
N GLU A 438 -7.81 -8.47 22.08
CA GLU A 438 -7.89 -9.59 23.00
C GLU A 438 -8.96 -10.59 22.54
N PRO A 439 -8.64 -11.89 22.39
CA PRO A 439 -9.61 -12.87 21.92
C PRO A 439 -10.61 -13.23 23.03
N LEU A 440 -11.89 -13.28 22.65
CA LEU A 440 -12.95 -13.95 23.40
C LEU A 440 -13.34 -15.23 22.67
N LEU A 441 -13.41 -16.34 23.41
CA LEU A 441 -13.81 -17.62 22.84
C LEU A 441 -15.29 -17.59 22.45
N VAL A 442 -15.56 -17.75 21.16
CA VAL A 442 -16.93 -17.83 20.62
C VAL A 442 -17.19 -19.19 19.98
N GLU A 443 -18.47 -19.55 19.95
CA GLU A 443 -18.93 -20.72 19.21
C GLU A 443 -18.97 -20.46 17.70
N GLY A 444 -18.98 -21.54 16.91
CA GLY A 444 -19.03 -21.48 15.46
C GLY A 444 -17.65 -21.44 14.80
N LYS A 445 -17.57 -20.85 13.61
CA LYS A 445 -16.35 -20.80 12.78
C LYS A 445 -15.98 -19.40 12.29
N ALA A 446 -16.83 -18.39 12.53
CA ALA A 446 -16.62 -17.03 12.05
C ALA A 446 -15.95 -16.16 13.12
N ILE A 447 -15.08 -15.24 12.67
CA ILE A 447 -14.45 -14.26 13.56
C ILE A 447 -15.45 -13.15 13.82
N GLN A 448 -15.66 -12.76 15.08
CA GLN A 448 -16.52 -11.62 15.40
C GLN A 448 -15.68 -10.35 15.53
N LEU A 449 -16.08 -9.30 14.82
CA LEU A 449 -15.39 -8.02 14.80
C LEU A 449 -16.26 -6.93 15.43
N HIS A 450 -15.61 -6.00 16.14
CA HIS A 450 -16.25 -4.83 16.69
C HIS A 450 -16.72 -3.85 15.59
N PRO A 451 -17.95 -3.32 15.62
CA PRO A 451 -18.48 -2.46 14.56
C PRO A 451 -17.68 -1.17 14.31
N LEU A 452 -17.16 -0.52 15.36
CA LEU A 452 -16.43 0.75 15.22
C LEU A 452 -15.07 0.63 14.51
N VAL A 453 -14.51 -0.58 14.41
CA VAL A 453 -13.24 -0.79 13.67
C VAL A 453 -13.47 -1.16 12.21
N CYS A 454 -14.71 -1.40 11.79
CA CYS A 454 -15.02 -1.73 10.39
C CYS A 454 -14.62 -0.60 9.44
N SER A 455 -14.75 0.67 9.86
CA SER A 455 -14.28 1.83 9.08
C SER A 455 -12.76 1.78 8.87
N ALA A 456 -12.01 1.47 9.93
CA ALA A 456 -10.55 1.35 9.90
C ALA A 456 -10.10 0.19 9.00
N PHE A 457 -10.71 -0.98 9.07
CA PHE A 457 -10.38 -2.09 8.16
C PHE A 457 -10.96 -1.91 6.74
N ASN A 458 -11.84 -0.93 6.55
CA ASN A 458 -12.71 -0.79 5.38
C ASN A 458 -13.46 -2.11 5.07
N ALA A 459 -13.94 -2.77 6.12
CA ALA A 459 -14.52 -4.11 6.08
C ALA A 459 -16.05 -4.08 6.11
N ASP A 460 -16.65 -4.99 5.36
CA ASP A 460 -18.09 -5.26 5.30
C ASP A 460 -18.38 -6.73 5.67
N PHE A 461 -19.66 -7.05 5.86
CA PHE A 461 -20.10 -8.36 6.33
C PHE A 461 -20.79 -9.17 5.23
N ASP A 462 -20.30 -9.11 4.00
CA ASP A 462 -20.88 -9.77 2.81
C ASP A 462 -20.16 -11.09 2.42
N GLY A 463 -19.22 -11.55 3.24
CA GLY A 463 -18.38 -12.72 2.97
C GLY A 463 -16.88 -12.46 3.09
N ASP A 464 -16.52 -11.22 3.39
CA ASP A 464 -15.17 -10.78 3.70
C ASP A 464 -14.46 -11.65 4.75
N GLN A 465 -13.14 -11.79 4.58
CA GLN A 465 -12.32 -12.65 5.42
C GLN A 465 -11.16 -11.89 6.03
N MET A 466 -10.89 -12.14 7.32
CA MET A 466 -9.72 -11.60 8.01
C MET A 466 -8.75 -12.71 8.41
N ALA A 467 -7.46 -12.39 8.35
CA ALA A 467 -6.40 -13.24 8.86
C ALA A 467 -6.11 -12.91 10.33
N VAL A 468 -5.83 -13.94 11.12
CA VAL A 468 -5.42 -13.86 12.52
C VAL A 468 -3.95 -14.29 12.60
N HIS A 469 -3.16 -13.57 13.37
CA HIS A 469 -1.77 -13.91 13.70
C HIS A 469 -1.54 -13.84 15.20
N VAL A 470 -0.80 -14.80 15.75
CA VAL A 470 -0.50 -14.87 17.20
C VAL A 470 0.94 -14.42 17.48
N PRO A 471 1.16 -13.33 18.24
CA PRO A 471 2.49 -12.91 18.67
C PRO A 471 3.05 -13.87 19.74
N LEU A 472 4.19 -14.50 19.46
CA LEU A 472 4.72 -15.56 20.32
C LEU A 472 5.68 -15.04 21.40
N SER A 473 6.57 -14.10 21.07
CA SER A 473 7.52 -13.56 22.04
C SER A 473 6.86 -12.56 22.98
N LEU A 474 7.44 -12.37 24.17
CA LEU A 474 6.91 -11.45 25.17
C LEU A 474 7.01 -10.00 24.66
N GLU A 475 8.10 -9.67 23.97
CA GLU A 475 8.33 -8.36 23.36
C GLU A 475 7.25 -8.06 22.31
N ALA A 476 6.92 -9.04 21.45
CA ALA A 476 5.89 -8.87 20.42
C ALA A 476 4.48 -8.73 21.03
N GLN A 477 4.20 -9.43 22.14
CA GLN A 477 2.93 -9.28 22.85
C GLN A 477 2.81 -7.89 23.50
N LEU A 478 3.88 -7.41 24.13
CA LEU A 478 3.93 -6.07 24.73
C LEU A 478 3.85 -4.97 23.67
N GLU A 479 4.53 -5.14 22.54
CA GLU A 479 4.47 -4.24 21.39
C GLU A 479 3.06 -4.19 20.81
N ALA A 480 2.43 -5.34 20.56
CA ALA A 480 1.06 -5.42 20.07
C ALA A 480 0.08 -4.73 21.02
N ARG A 481 0.23 -4.93 22.33
CA ARG A 481 -0.61 -4.29 23.35
C ARG A 481 -0.39 -2.78 23.45
N SER A 482 0.84 -2.31 23.34
CA SER A 482 1.20 -0.90 23.54
C SER A 482 1.00 -0.05 22.29
N LEU A 483 1.29 -0.60 21.10
CA LEU A 483 1.29 0.16 19.84
C LEU A 483 0.11 -0.20 18.94
N MET A 484 -0.25 -1.48 18.83
CA MET A 484 -1.18 -1.97 17.81
C MET A 484 -2.63 -2.15 18.31
N MET A 485 -2.86 -2.08 19.62
CA MET A 485 -4.20 -2.25 20.20
C MET A 485 -5.19 -1.27 19.57
N ALA A 486 -6.40 -1.74 19.25
CA ALA A 486 -7.42 -0.92 18.61
C ALA A 486 -7.77 0.36 19.40
N THR A 487 -7.72 0.30 20.73
CA THR A 487 -7.96 1.45 21.62
C THR A 487 -6.92 2.55 21.49
N ASN A 488 -5.70 2.23 21.04
CA ASN A 488 -4.60 3.19 20.91
C ASN A 488 -4.62 3.88 19.54
N ASN A 489 -5.34 3.30 18.57
CA ASN A 489 -5.32 3.71 17.17
C ASN A 489 -6.69 4.27 16.75
N ILE A 490 -7.10 5.35 17.40
CA ILE A 490 -8.42 5.95 17.22
C ILE A 490 -8.45 7.09 16.20
N LEU A 491 -7.31 7.74 15.93
CA LEU A 491 -7.19 8.81 14.96
C LEU A 491 -6.59 8.31 13.64
N SER A 492 -6.99 8.97 12.55
CA SER A 492 -6.41 8.78 11.24
C SER A 492 -5.00 9.39 11.20
N PRO A 493 -3.97 8.64 10.77
CA PRO A 493 -2.62 9.18 10.59
C PRO A 493 -2.51 10.27 9.53
N ALA A 494 -3.50 10.39 8.65
CA ALA A 494 -3.47 11.34 7.53
C ALA A 494 -3.88 12.76 7.93
N ASN A 495 -4.88 12.89 8.81
CA ASN A 495 -5.50 14.18 9.15
C ASN A 495 -5.80 14.38 10.64
N GLY A 496 -5.62 13.35 11.48
CA GLY A 496 -5.88 13.45 12.92
C GLY A 496 -7.36 13.48 13.31
N GLU A 497 -8.27 13.15 12.39
CA GLU A 497 -9.68 12.96 12.70
C GLU A 497 -9.93 11.56 13.29
N PRO A 498 -10.92 11.39 14.19
CA PRO A 498 -11.29 10.08 14.69
C PRO A 498 -11.76 9.14 13.57
N VAL A 499 -11.22 7.92 13.52
CA VAL A 499 -11.66 6.86 12.58
C VAL A 499 -12.80 6.03 13.18
N ILE A 500 -12.83 5.91 14.52
CA ILE A 500 -13.82 5.13 15.29
C ILE A 500 -15.18 5.84 15.41
N ILE A 501 -15.55 6.65 14.42
CA ILE A 501 -16.83 7.34 14.41
C ILE A 501 -17.94 6.30 14.16
N PRO A 502 -19.03 6.32 14.96
CA PRO A 502 -20.21 5.52 14.68
C PRO A 502 -20.67 5.65 13.21
N SER A 503 -21.07 4.53 12.63
CA SER A 503 -21.50 4.48 11.22
C SER A 503 -22.92 3.97 11.08
N GLN A 504 -23.58 4.36 9.98
CA GLN A 504 -24.87 3.81 9.54
C GLN A 504 -25.92 3.83 10.65
N ASP A 505 -26.44 2.68 11.07
CA ASP A 505 -27.58 2.54 11.96
C ASP A 505 -27.37 3.19 13.32
N VAL A 506 -26.14 3.15 13.85
CA VAL A 506 -25.81 3.80 15.13
C VAL A 506 -26.03 5.31 15.04
N VAL A 507 -25.61 5.92 13.92
CA VAL A 507 -25.85 7.35 13.66
C VAL A 507 -27.33 7.61 13.51
N LEU A 508 -28.07 6.77 12.79
CA LEU A 508 -29.51 6.93 12.60
C LEU A 508 -30.27 6.89 13.94
N GLY A 509 -29.89 5.98 14.84
CA GLY A 509 -30.48 5.87 16.18
C GLY A 509 -30.21 7.10 17.05
N ILE A 510 -28.97 7.61 17.04
CA ILE A 510 -28.58 8.82 17.78
C ILE A 510 -29.25 10.07 17.18
N TYR A 511 -29.30 10.16 15.85
CA TYR A 511 -29.98 11.23 15.14
C TYR A 511 -31.47 11.23 15.50
N TYR A 512 -32.14 10.09 15.39
CA TYR A 512 -33.56 9.94 15.76
C TYR A 512 -33.83 10.41 17.19
N MET A 513 -33.07 9.93 18.18
CA MET A 513 -33.27 10.36 19.57
C MET A 513 -33.03 11.86 19.78
N SER A 514 -32.15 12.49 19.01
CA SER A 514 -31.81 13.91 19.15
C SER A 514 -32.81 14.87 18.50
N ARG A 515 -33.76 14.36 17.69
CA ARG A 515 -34.78 15.19 17.03
C ARG A 515 -35.87 15.64 18.00
N GLU A 516 -36.39 16.81 17.72
CA GLU A 516 -37.57 17.39 18.37
C GLU A 516 -38.80 17.26 17.47
N GLN A 517 -39.96 17.19 18.10
CA GLN A 517 -41.26 17.13 17.44
C GLN A 517 -42.23 18.08 18.15
N GLU A 518 -43.02 18.80 17.37
CA GLU A 518 -44.09 19.65 17.90
C GLU A 518 -45.27 18.78 18.38
N ASN A 519 -45.91 19.19 19.47
CA ASN A 519 -47.10 18.54 20.04
C ASN A 519 -46.86 17.07 20.47
N ALA A 520 -45.64 16.77 20.93
CA ALA A 520 -45.28 15.46 21.41
C ALA A 520 -45.77 15.24 22.86
N LYS A 521 -46.11 13.99 23.20
CA LYS A 521 -46.60 13.64 24.54
C LYS A 521 -45.61 14.09 25.63
N GLY A 522 -46.08 14.93 26.55
CA GLY A 522 -45.28 15.43 27.66
C GLY A 522 -44.48 16.71 27.39
N GLU A 523 -44.83 17.44 26.33
CA GLU A 523 -44.25 18.74 26.01
C GLU A 523 -44.46 19.78 27.13
N GLY A 524 -43.42 20.58 27.41
CA GLY A 524 -43.43 21.65 28.41
C GLY A 524 -43.27 21.20 29.86
N ILE A 525 -43.12 19.89 30.12
CA ILE A 525 -42.88 19.37 31.48
C ILE A 525 -41.46 19.75 31.92
N SER A 526 -41.34 20.12 33.20
CA SER A 526 -40.07 20.41 33.85
C SER A 526 -39.64 19.25 34.75
N PHE A 527 -38.40 18.77 34.58
CA PHE A 527 -37.82 17.68 35.37
C PHE A 527 -36.71 18.18 36.30
N ALA A 528 -36.64 17.59 37.51
CA ALA A 528 -35.70 17.98 38.56
C ALA A 528 -34.28 17.45 38.33
N ASP A 529 -34.15 16.30 37.65
CA ASP A 529 -32.91 15.61 37.28
C ASP A 529 -33.11 14.63 36.11
N LEU A 530 -32.03 13.99 35.66
CA LEU A 530 -32.04 12.99 34.59
C LEU A 530 -32.75 11.69 34.98
N ASP A 531 -32.73 11.31 36.26
CA ASP A 531 -33.31 10.06 36.74
C ASP A 531 -34.85 10.12 36.73
N GLU A 532 -35.43 11.26 37.09
CA GLU A 532 -36.86 11.54 36.97
C GLU A 532 -37.31 11.51 35.51
N LEU A 533 -36.55 12.14 34.62
CA LEU A 533 -36.83 12.12 33.18
C LEU A 533 -36.77 10.71 32.61
N LYS A 534 -35.75 9.93 32.99
CA LYS A 534 -35.62 8.52 32.56
C LYS A 534 -36.79 7.69 33.04
N ARG A 535 -37.19 7.84 34.31
CA ARG A 535 -38.38 7.16 34.87
C ARG A 535 -39.66 7.56 34.14
N ALA A 536 -39.82 8.83 33.79
CA ALA A 536 -40.98 9.30 33.03
C ALA A 536 -41.03 8.72 31.61
N TYR A 537 -39.88 8.61 30.96
CA TYR A 537 -39.75 7.98 29.64
C TYR A 537 -40.02 6.46 29.70
N ASP A 538 -39.43 5.76 30.67
CA ASP A 538 -39.61 4.32 30.85
C ASP A 538 -41.08 3.95 31.17
N ASN A 539 -41.79 4.82 31.90
CA ASN A 539 -43.23 4.70 32.16
C ASN A 539 -44.12 5.23 31.01
N GLN A 540 -43.54 5.63 29.87
CA GLN A 540 -44.24 6.14 28.69
C GLN A 540 -45.11 7.39 28.95
N HIS A 541 -44.78 8.18 29.97
CA HIS A 541 -45.46 9.45 30.23
C HIS A 541 -44.99 10.56 29.29
N VAL A 542 -43.75 10.48 28.79
CA VAL A 542 -43.18 11.43 27.84
C VAL A 542 -42.65 10.73 26.59
N SER A 543 -42.74 11.39 25.44
CA SER A 543 -42.13 10.94 24.18
C SER A 543 -40.66 11.35 24.10
N LEU A 544 -39.87 10.61 23.32
CA LEU A 544 -38.44 10.87 23.12
C LEU A 544 -38.16 12.24 22.51
N HIS A 545 -39.05 12.70 21.62
CA HIS A 545 -38.93 13.95 20.87
C HIS A 545 -39.58 15.14 21.57
N ALA A 546 -40.16 14.95 22.75
CA ALA A 546 -40.85 16.01 23.47
C ALA A 546 -39.89 17.09 23.98
N LYS A 547 -40.27 18.36 23.78
CA LYS A 547 -39.56 19.53 24.31
C LYS A 547 -39.83 19.66 25.80
N VAL A 548 -38.78 19.59 26.60
CA VAL A 548 -38.84 19.55 28.07
C VAL A 548 -37.80 20.47 28.67
N GLN A 549 -38.02 20.91 29.90
CA GLN A 549 -37.01 21.65 30.66
C GLN A 549 -36.39 20.72 31.70
N VAL A 550 -35.07 20.58 31.70
CA VAL A 550 -34.37 19.67 32.62
C VAL A 550 -33.30 20.44 33.37
N ARG A 551 -33.17 20.15 34.67
CA ARG A 551 -32.03 20.63 35.46
C ARG A 551 -30.90 19.62 35.40
N LEU A 552 -29.75 20.05 34.88
CA LEU A 552 -28.55 19.23 34.70
C LEU A 552 -27.42 19.71 35.61
N ASN A 553 -26.64 18.75 36.12
CA ASN A 553 -25.36 19.01 36.76
C ASN A 553 -24.29 18.87 35.69
N GLU A 554 -23.75 19.99 35.22
CA GLU A 554 -22.73 20.02 34.17
C GLU A 554 -21.36 20.24 34.79
N LYS A 555 -20.37 19.52 34.28
CA LYS A 555 -18.95 19.78 34.55
C LYS A 555 -18.26 20.18 33.26
N ASP A 556 -17.71 21.40 33.20
CA ASP A 556 -16.97 21.91 32.04
C ASP A 556 -15.54 22.28 32.44
N ILE A 557 -14.56 21.59 31.84
CA ILE A 557 -13.13 21.78 32.13
C ILE A 557 -12.58 23.06 31.49
N THR A 558 -13.30 23.67 30.54
CA THR A 558 -12.85 24.91 29.90
C THR A 558 -13.00 26.15 30.78
N LEU A 559 -13.82 26.07 31.83
CA LEU A 559 -14.01 27.15 32.79
C LEU A 559 -12.94 27.12 33.90
N PRO A 560 -12.53 28.28 34.42
CA PRO A 560 -11.64 28.35 35.58
C PRO A 560 -12.31 27.79 36.84
N GLU A 561 -11.56 27.12 37.72
CA GLU A 561 -12.05 26.74 39.06
C GLU A 561 -12.41 28.02 39.84
N PRO A 562 -13.61 28.14 40.48
CA PRO A 562 -14.56 27.09 40.89
C PRO A 562 -15.79 26.90 39.98
N GLU A 563 -15.88 27.57 38.82
CA GLU A 563 -17.08 27.57 37.95
C GLU A 563 -17.23 26.31 37.08
N GLN A 564 -16.29 25.38 37.20
CA GLN A 564 -16.30 24.12 36.45
C GLN A 564 -17.53 23.27 36.72
N GLU A 565 -18.10 23.32 37.92
CA GLU A 565 -19.29 22.56 38.29
C GLU A 565 -20.48 23.50 38.46
N ARG A 566 -21.44 23.42 37.53
CA ARG A 566 -22.64 24.29 37.55
C ARG A 566 -23.92 23.50 37.40
N ARG A 567 -24.97 23.98 38.05
CA ARG A 567 -26.34 23.47 37.89
C ARG A 567 -27.10 24.39 36.95
N ILE A 568 -27.44 23.90 35.77
CA ILE A 568 -28.13 24.67 34.74
C ILE A 568 -29.51 24.10 34.48
N ARG A 569 -30.49 24.97 34.19
CA ARG A 569 -31.79 24.57 33.63
C ARG A 569 -31.76 24.86 32.15
N VAL A 570 -31.99 23.83 31.35
CA VAL A 570 -31.91 23.92 29.89
C VAL A 570 -33.20 23.42 29.25
N ASN A 571 -33.59 24.09 28.16
CA ASN A 571 -34.65 23.60 27.29
C ASN A 571 -34.01 22.64 26.30
N THR A 572 -34.52 21.41 26.26
CA THR A 572 -33.96 20.34 25.44
C THR A 572 -35.03 19.30 25.11
N THR A 573 -34.65 18.20 24.47
CA THR A 573 -35.53 17.04 24.26
C THR A 573 -35.22 15.93 25.25
N VAL A 574 -36.20 15.06 25.50
CA VAL A 574 -36.01 13.86 26.35
C VAL A 574 -34.83 13.03 25.82
N GLY A 575 -34.72 12.83 24.52
CA GLY A 575 -33.62 12.08 23.93
C GLY A 575 -32.25 12.74 24.09
N ARG A 576 -32.11 14.06 23.88
CA ARG A 576 -30.83 14.78 24.11
C ARG A 576 -30.39 14.72 25.57
N ALA A 577 -31.33 14.84 26.50
CA ALA A 577 -31.05 14.69 27.93
C ALA A 577 -30.56 13.26 28.27
N LEU A 578 -31.20 12.23 27.71
CA LEU A 578 -30.74 10.83 27.87
C LEU A 578 -29.36 10.61 27.24
N LEU A 579 -29.07 11.24 26.10
CA LEU A 579 -27.75 11.17 25.47
C LEU A 579 -26.65 11.73 26.38
N TYR A 580 -26.94 12.81 27.11
CA TYR A 580 -25.97 13.39 28.06
C TYR A 580 -25.60 12.44 29.20
N SER A 581 -26.45 11.47 29.55
CA SER A 581 -26.14 10.49 30.60
C SER A 581 -24.91 9.61 30.31
N ILE A 582 -24.56 9.44 29.03
CA ILE A 582 -23.37 8.67 28.61
C ILE A 582 -22.16 9.56 28.31
N VAL A 583 -22.36 10.87 28.19
CA VAL A 583 -21.28 11.81 27.88
C VAL A 583 -20.33 11.90 29.08
N PRO A 584 -19.01 11.80 28.86
CA PRO A 584 -18.05 11.87 29.95
C PRO A 584 -18.10 13.23 30.66
N LYS A 585 -17.90 13.20 31.98
CA LYS A 585 -17.84 14.41 32.81
C LYS A 585 -16.69 15.30 32.33
N GLY A 586 -16.95 16.58 32.10
CA GLY A 586 -15.96 17.55 31.61
C GLY A 586 -16.30 18.17 30.25
N LEU A 587 -17.33 17.66 29.57
CA LEU A 587 -17.88 18.23 28.35
C LEU A 587 -19.19 18.99 28.62
N PRO A 588 -19.37 20.17 28.00
CA PRO A 588 -20.60 20.91 28.14
C PRO A 588 -21.78 20.24 27.41
N PHE A 589 -22.98 20.38 27.99
CA PHE A 589 -24.24 19.89 27.44
C PHE A 589 -24.59 20.54 26.10
N GLU A 590 -24.13 21.77 25.87
CA GLU A 590 -24.35 22.51 24.63
C GLU A 590 -23.91 21.73 23.38
N LEU A 591 -22.84 20.94 23.48
CA LEU A 591 -22.34 20.10 22.38
C LEU A 591 -23.35 19.03 21.94
N VAL A 592 -24.23 18.62 22.86
CA VAL A 592 -25.25 17.58 22.68
C VAL A 592 -26.61 18.20 22.41
N ASN A 593 -26.81 19.49 22.72
CA ASN A 593 -28.10 20.15 22.59
C ASN A 593 -28.40 20.61 21.15
N GLN A 594 -28.11 19.74 20.18
CA GLN A 594 -28.34 19.93 18.75
C GLN A 594 -28.79 18.61 18.12
N VAL A 595 -29.19 18.66 16.86
CA VAL A 595 -29.47 17.43 16.10
C VAL A 595 -28.15 16.74 15.77
N MET A 596 -28.01 15.52 16.26
CA MET A 596 -26.76 14.76 16.19
C MET A 596 -26.63 14.05 14.84
N THR A 597 -26.21 14.80 13.82
CA THR A 597 -25.80 14.25 12.52
C THR A 597 -24.46 13.50 12.62
N LYS A 598 -24.08 12.73 11.60
CA LYS A 598 -22.77 12.06 11.54
C LYS A 598 -21.60 13.00 11.82
N LYS A 599 -21.65 14.21 11.26
CA LYS A 599 -20.59 15.23 11.45
C LYS A 599 -20.55 15.69 12.91
N ALA A 600 -21.70 16.04 13.48
CA ALA A 600 -21.80 16.46 14.88
C ALA A 600 -21.32 15.37 15.87
N ILE A 601 -21.61 14.09 15.59
CA ILE A 601 -21.10 12.96 16.39
C ILE A 601 -19.58 12.85 16.27
N GLY A 602 -19.04 12.98 15.05
CA GLY A 602 -17.59 13.00 14.82
C GLY A 602 -16.88 14.11 15.58
N ASP A 603 -17.44 15.33 15.52
CA ASP A 603 -16.94 16.50 16.25
C ASP A 603 -17.00 16.28 17.77
N LEU A 604 -18.08 15.69 18.28
CA LEU A 604 -18.23 15.38 19.71
C LEU A 604 -17.15 14.39 20.19
N VAL A 605 -16.88 13.32 19.43
CA VAL A 605 -15.81 12.35 19.73
C VAL A 605 -14.42 13.01 19.65
N ASN A 606 -14.20 13.89 18.67
CA ASN A 606 -12.95 14.61 18.52
C ASN A 606 -12.69 15.57 19.70
N ILE A 607 -13.71 16.31 20.13
CA ILE A 607 -13.63 17.20 21.30
C ILE A 607 -13.38 16.38 22.57
N ALA A 608 -14.05 15.23 22.73
CA ALA A 608 -13.80 14.32 23.84
C ALA A 608 -12.33 13.88 23.89
N TYR A 609 -11.75 13.50 22.74
CA TYR A 609 -10.35 13.09 22.67
C TYR A 609 -9.39 14.20 23.06
N ARG A 610 -9.59 15.40 22.50
CA ARG A 610 -8.71 16.54 22.72
C ARG A 610 -8.77 17.08 24.16
N ARG A 611 -9.93 17.02 24.82
CA ARG A 611 -10.12 17.58 26.17
C ARG A 611 -9.91 16.57 27.30
N LEU A 612 -10.38 15.33 27.14
CA LEU A 612 -10.41 14.30 28.19
C LEU A 612 -9.35 13.22 27.98
N GLY A 613 -8.82 13.09 26.77
CA GLY A 613 -7.82 12.10 26.41
C GLY A 613 -8.42 10.79 25.88
N LEU A 614 -7.58 9.76 25.86
CA LEU A 614 -7.85 8.52 25.14
C LEU A 614 -8.87 7.61 25.85
N LYS A 615 -8.70 7.38 27.15
CA LYS A 615 -9.49 6.39 27.90
C LYS A 615 -10.98 6.74 27.93
N ASP A 616 -11.30 7.98 28.27
CA ASP A 616 -12.70 8.43 28.38
C ASP A 616 -13.38 8.46 27.02
N THR A 617 -12.64 8.82 25.96
CA THR A 617 -13.13 8.78 24.58
C THR A 617 -13.47 7.36 24.11
N VAL A 618 -12.63 6.36 24.43
CA VAL A 618 -12.90 4.95 24.09
C VAL A 618 -14.16 4.45 24.80
N ILE A 619 -14.29 4.73 26.10
CA ILE A 619 -15.48 4.35 26.87
C ILE A 619 -16.72 5.03 26.28
N PHE A 620 -16.61 6.31 25.95
CA PHE A 620 -17.70 7.08 25.37
C PHE A 620 -18.12 6.54 24.01
N ALA A 621 -17.17 6.16 23.14
CA ALA A 621 -17.46 5.58 21.83
C ALA A 621 -18.20 4.24 21.93
N ASP A 622 -17.80 3.36 22.86
CA ASP A 622 -18.50 2.09 23.12
C ASP A 622 -19.94 2.35 23.62
N GLN A 623 -20.13 3.29 24.55
CA GLN A 623 -21.47 3.64 25.06
C GLN A 623 -22.36 4.29 23.99
N LEU A 624 -21.80 5.16 23.14
CA LEU A 624 -22.51 5.72 21.99
C LEU A 624 -22.98 4.62 21.04
N MET A 625 -22.14 3.62 20.78
CA MET A 625 -22.49 2.47 19.95
C MET A 625 -23.68 1.70 20.53
N TYR A 626 -23.62 1.32 21.81
CA TYR A 626 -24.69 0.56 22.46
C TYR A 626 -26.02 1.36 22.51
N MET A 627 -25.95 2.66 22.84
CA MET A 627 -27.11 3.55 22.83
C MET A 627 -27.71 3.65 21.42
N GLY A 628 -26.87 3.90 20.41
CA GLY A 628 -27.31 4.06 19.03
C GLY A 628 -28.00 2.82 18.48
N PHE A 629 -27.46 1.61 18.71
CA PHE A 629 -28.15 0.37 18.28
C PHE A 629 -29.50 0.18 18.99
N THR A 630 -29.57 0.47 20.28
CA THR A 630 -30.82 0.37 21.05
C THR A 630 -31.88 1.32 20.51
N GLN A 631 -31.50 2.58 20.26
CA GLN A 631 -32.42 3.60 19.75
C GLN A 631 -32.78 3.38 18.28
N ALA A 632 -31.86 2.87 17.46
CA ALA A 632 -32.13 2.50 16.07
C ALA A 632 -33.16 1.36 15.98
N THR A 633 -33.09 0.38 16.89
CA THR A 633 -34.09 -0.70 16.94
C THR A 633 -35.46 -0.15 17.38
N LYS A 634 -35.49 0.75 18.36
CA LYS A 634 -36.72 1.37 18.86
C LYS A 634 -37.36 2.34 17.87
N SER A 635 -36.58 2.99 17.01
CA SER A 635 -37.13 3.92 16.02
C SER A 635 -38.01 3.22 15.00
N GLY A 636 -37.80 1.92 14.75
CA GLY A 636 -38.55 1.16 13.77
C GLY A 636 -38.43 1.71 12.35
N ALA A 637 -37.36 2.46 12.07
CA ALA A 637 -37.13 3.07 10.76
C ALA A 637 -37.12 1.99 9.67
N SER A 638 -38.02 2.13 8.70
CA SER A 638 -38.22 1.20 7.60
C SER A 638 -38.26 1.98 6.28
N VAL A 639 -38.00 1.32 5.16
CA VAL A 639 -38.10 1.93 3.83
C VAL A 639 -39.23 1.25 3.07
N GLY A 640 -40.29 2.02 2.81
CA GLY A 640 -41.42 1.64 1.98
C GLY A 640 -41.40 2.32 0.61
N VAL A 641 -42.28 1.88 -0.30
CA VAL A 641 -42.46 2.50 -1.62
C VAL A 641 -43.08 3.91 -1.48
N ASP A 642 -43.94 4.11 -0.47
CA ASP A 642 -44.61 5.39 -0.25
C ASP A 642 -43.70 6.46 0.36
N ASP A 643 -42.62 6.05 1.05
CA ASP A 643 -41.59 6.96 1.55
C ASP A 643 -40.87 7.69 0.41
N MET A 644 -40.86 7.12 -0.81
CA MET A 644 -40.24 7.70 -2.00
C MET A 644 -41.17 8.72 -2.69
N ALA A 645 -41.59 9.76 -1.98
CA ALA A 645 -42.56 10.74 -2.48
C ALA A 645 -42.06 11.50 -3.73
N ILE A 646 -42.82 11.40 -4.83
CA ILE A 646 -42.52 12.10 -6.09
C ILE A 646 -43.13 13.51 -6.02
N PRO A 647 -42.38 14.58 -6.33
CA PRO A 647 -42.92 15.94 -6.29
C PRO A 647 -44.01 16.14 -7.36
N GLY A 648 -45.16 16.69 -6.96
CA GLY A 648 -46.27 16.97 -7.89
C GLY A 648 -45.91 17.95 -9.01
N SER A 649 -44.99 18.88 -8.76
CA SER A 649 -44.48 19.85 -9.74
C SER A 649 -43.57 19.24 -10.82
N LYS A 650 -43.20 17.96 -10.72
CA LYS A 650 -42.31 17.29 -11.67
C LYS A 650 -42.82 17.37 -13.12
N ALA A 651 -44.11 17.11 -13.33
CA ALA A 651 -44.70 17.09 -14.68
C ALA A 651 -44.63 18.48 -15.35
N GLU A 652 -44.84 19.54 -14.58
CA GLU A 652 -44.76 20.93 -15.05
C GLU A 652 -43.32 21.28 -15.46
N ILE A 653 -42.35 20.94 -14.60
CA ILE A 653 -40.93 21.20 -14.84
C ILE A 653 -40.42 20.47 -16.10
N LEU A 654 -40.83 19.21 -16.28
CA LEU A 654 -40.47 18.44 -17.48
C LEU A 654 -41.07 19.03 -18.75
N THR A 655 -42.35 19.42 -18.72
CA THR A 655 -43.03 20.03 -19.88
C THR A 655 -42.33 21.32 -20.30
N GLN A 656 -41.93 22.17 -19.33
CA GLN A 656 -41.17 23.39 -19.61
C GLN A 656 -39.82 23.09 -20.30
N ALA A 657 -39.08 22.10 -19.80
CA ALA A 657 -37.80 21.71 -20.35
C ALA A 657 -37.92 21.14 -21.78
N GLU A 658 -38.93 20.30 -22.03
CA GLU A 658 -39.21 19.75 -23.36
C GLU A 658 -39.54 20.86 -24.37
N THR A 659 -40.34 21.84 -23.95
CA THR A 659 -40.68 23.01 -24.79
C THR A 659 -39.43 23.83 -25.14
N GLU A 660 -38.53 24.06 -24.17
CA GLU A 660 -37.26 24.74 -24.43
C GLU A 660 -36.37 23.97 -25.41
N VAL A 661 -36.29 22.64 -25.26
CA VAL A 661 -35.51 21.76 -26.17
C VAL A 661 -36.08 21.80 -27.58
N GLU A 662 -37.41 21.78 -27.75
CA GLU A 662 -38.07 21.93 -29.05
C GLU A 662 -37.75 23.29 -29.70
N MET A 663 -37.75 24.38 -28.93
CA MET A 663 -37.35 25.70 -29.44
C MET A 663 -35.91 25.70 -29.94
N ILE A 664 -34.97 25.09 -29.21
CA ILE A 664 -33.57 24.96 -29.64
C ILE A 664 -33.44 24.08 -30.89
N SER A 665 -34.21 23.00 -30.98
CA SER A 665 -34.23 22.13 -32.17
C SER A 665 -34.79 22.86 -33.40
N SER A 666 -35.80 23.71 -33.22
CA SER A 666 -36.35 24.58 -34.27
C SER A 666 -35.31 25.62 -34.73
N GLN A 667 -34.61 26.26 -33.79
CA GLN A 667 -33.51 27.19 -34.10
C GLN A 667 -32.40 26.52 -34.93
N TYR A 668 -32.02 25.29 -34.57
CA TYR A 668 -31.06 24.50 -35.34
C TYR A 668 -31.57 24.19 -36.76
N SER A 669 -32.84 23.79 -36.88
CA SER A 669 -33.47 23.47 -38.17
C SER A 669 -33.58 24.70 -39.09
N SER A 670 -33.70 25.89 -38.52
CA SER A 670 -33.67 27.17 -39.22
C SER A 670 -32.26 27.72 -39.50
N GLY A 671 -31.20 27.02 -39.06
CA GLY A 671 -29.80 27.39 -39.29
C GLY A 671 -29.26 28.50 -38.38
N LEU A 672 -29.95 28.85 -37.29
CA LEU A 672 -29.55 29.91 -36.35
C LEU A 672 -28.46 29.48 -35.36
N VAL A 673 -28.30 28.17 -35.15
CA VAL A 673 -27.40 27.58 -34.13
C VAL A 673 -26.63 26.43 -34.76
N THR A 674 -25.38 26.23 -34.35
CA THR A 674 -24.57 25.08 -34.80
C THR A 674 -24.90 23.81 -34.02
N ASP A 675 -24.55 22.61 -34.54
CA ASP A 675 -24.87 21.35 -33.85
C ASP A 675 -24.15 21.22 -32.49
N GLY A 676 -22.92 21.72 -32.37
CA GLY A 676 -22.19 21.73 -31.11
C GLY A 676 -22.84 22.62 -30.05
N GLU A 677 -23.31 23.81 -30.44
CA GLU A 677 -24.04 24.72 -29.55
C GLU A 677 -25.42 24.17 -29.18
N ARG A 678 -26.12 23.53 -30.13
CA ARG A 678 -27.38 22.81 -29.88
C ARG A 678 -27.18 21.76 -28.80
N TYR A 679 -26.19 20.88 -28.97
CA TYR A 679 -25.86 19.81 -28.04
C TYR A 679 -25.55 20.33 -26.63
N ASN A 680 -24.70 21.35 -26.50
CA ASN A 680 -24.36 21.93 -25.20
C ASN A 680 -25.57 22.59 -24.52
N LYS A 681 -26.39 23.35 -25.26
CA LYS A 681 -27.61 23.97 -24.72
C LYS A 681 -28.62 22.93 -24.23
N ILE A 682 -28.81 21.85 -24.97
CA ILE A 682 -29.71 20.76 -24.56
C ILE A 682 -29.23 20.12 -23.25
N ILE A 683 -27.92 19.86 -23.12
CA ILE A 683 -27.33 19.33 -21.89
C ILE A 683 -27.55 20.28 -20.71
N ASP A 684 -27.30 21.58 -20.91
CA ASP A 684 -27.46 22.58 -19.85
C ASP A 684 -28.91 22.70 -19.38
N ILE A 685 -29.88 22.66 -20.30
CA ILE A 685 -31.32 22.63 -19.98
C ILE A 685 -31.61 21.41 -19.10
N TRP A 686 -31.24 20.21 -19.53
CA TRP A 686 -31.52 18.99 -18.77
C TRP A 686 -30.81 18.93 -17.43
N SER A 687 -29.59 19.47 -17.32
CA SER A 687 -28.89 19.58 -16.04
C SER A 687 -29.63 20.50 -15.07
N ARG A 688 -30.06 21.68 -15.54
CA ARG A 688 -30.83 22.64 -14.74
C ARG A 688 -32.18 22.06 -14.30
N THR A 689 -32.90 21.41 -15.21
CA THR A 689 -34.19 20.75 -14.94
C THR A 689 -34.04 19.65 -13.88
N ASN A 690 -32.97 18.85 -13.98
CA ASN A 690 -32.67 17.82 -12.99
C ASN A 690 -32.41 18.40 -11.59
N ASP A 691 -31.71 19.53 -11.50
CA ASP A 691 -31.45 20.21 -10.22
C ASP A 691 -32.73 20.88 -9.65
N GLN A 692 -33.60 21.42 -10.51
CA GLN A 692 -34.91 21.94 -10.09
C GLN A 692 -35.80 20.84 -9.51
N ILE A 693 -35.88 19.68 -10.18
CA ILE A 693 -36.63 18.52 -9.68
C ILE A 693 -36.04 18.01 -8.37
N ALA A 694 -34.70 18.00 -8.24
CA ALA A 694 -34.04 17.59 -7.01
C ALA A 694 -34.38 18.51 -5.83
N LYS A 695 -34.39 19.84 -6.05
CA LYS A 695 -34.80 20.81 -5.03
C LYS A 695 -36.26 20.64 -4.63
N ALA A 696 -37.17 20.60 -5.61
CA ALA A 696 -38.60 20.39 -5.36
C ALA A 696 -38.89 19.09 -4.60
N MET A 697 -38.16 18.02 -4.91
CA MET A 697 -38.24 16.75 -4.20
C MET A 697 -37.74 16.88 -2.76
N MET A 698 -36.58 17.48 -2.52
CA MET A 698 -36.02 17.63 -1.17
C MET A 698 -36.89 18.53 -0.28
N ASP A 699 -37.44 19.61 -0.85
CA ASP A 699 -38.35 20.50 -0.12
C ASP A 699 -39.66 19.77 0.23
N GLY A 700 -40.20 18.97 -0.70
CA GLY A 700 -41.39 18.16 -0.47
C GLY A 700 -41.20 16.99 0.50
N LEU A 701 -40.02 16.36 0.52
CA LEU A 701 -39.70 15.28 1.46
C LEU A 701 -39.27 15.78 2.83
N GLY A 702 -38.60 16.93 2.90
CA GLY A 702 -37.93 17.42 4.09
C GLY A 702 -38.85 18.10 5.10
N LYS A 703 -40.06 18.50 4.69
CA LYS A 703 -41.02 19.22 5.53
C LYS A 703 -42.33 18.46 5.67
N GLU A 704 -42.93 18.55 6.84
CA GLU A 704 -44.23 18.00 7.17
C GLU A 704 -45.05 19.04 7.95
N THR A 705 -46.31 19.22 7.58
CA THR A 705 -47.23 20.14 8.27
C THR A 705 -47.92 19.43 9.43
N VAL A 706 -47.77 19.98 10.64
CA VAL A 706 -48.32 19.39 11.87
C VAL A 706 -49.09 20.44 12.66
N ILE A 707 -50.15 20.01 13.34
CA ILE A 707 -50.98 20.89 14.17
C ILE A 707 -50.31 21.03 15.54
N ASN A 708 -49.94 22.26 15.90
CA ASN A 708 -49.36 22.57 17.20
C ASN A 708 -50.39 22.45 18.34
N ALA A 709 -49.95 22.53 19.59
CA ALA A 709 -50.85 22.48 20.76
C ALA A 709 -51.88 23.63 20.84
N LYS A 710 -51.71 24.70 20.05
CA LYS A 710 -52.62 25.86 19.95
C LYS A 710 -53.62 25.73 18.79
N GLY A 711 -53.53 24.69 17.97
CA GLY A 711 -54.39 24.45 16.81
C GLY A 711 -53.91 25.08 15.50
N ASP A 712 -52.73 25.70 15.46
CA ASP A 712 -52.15 26.27 14.25
C ASP A 712 -51.33 25.24 13.48
N GLU A 713 -51.34 25.34 12.14
CA GLU A 713 -50.47 24.55 11.26
C GLU A 713 -49.04 25.10 11.30
N VAL A 714 -48.09 24.26 11.71
CA VAL A 714 -46.67 24.58 11.77
C VAL A 714 -45.91 23.58 10.90
N GLU A 715 -44.99 24.08 10.08
CA GLU A 715 -44.04 23.23 9.35
C GLU A 715 -42.95 22.74 10.30
N GLN A 716 -42.77 21.44 10.39
CA GLN A 716 -41.61 20.82 11.04
C GLN A 716 -40.82 19.97 10.03
N ALA A 717 -39.61 19.59 10.41
CA ALA A 717 -38.84 18.65 9.61
C ALA A 717 -39.57 17.29 9.56
N SER A 718 -39.65 16.70 8.37
CA SER A 718 -40.35 15.44 8.12
C SER A 718 -39.73 14.26 8.85
N MET A 719 -40.56 13.34 9.33
CA MET A 719 -40.12 12.07 9.94
C MET A 719 -40.05 10.93 8.91
N ASN A 720 -40.06 11.23 7.61
CA ASN A 720 -39.85 10.26 6.55
C ASN A 720 -38.49 9.57 6.70
N SER A 721 -38.48 8.23 6.65
CA SER A 721 -37.27 7.42 6.84
C SER A 721 -36.17 7.71 5.82
N ILE A 722 -36.51 7.90 4.54
CA ILE A 722 -35.51 8.15 3.48
C ILE A 722 -34.86 9.51 3.69
N PHE A 723 -35.66 10.52 4.06
CA PHE A 723 -35.14 11.83 4.41
C PHE A 723 -34.22 11.75 5.63
N MET A 724 -34.65 11.06 6.70
CA MET A 724 -33.84 10.87 7.90
C MET A 724 -32.50 10.16 7.62
N MET A 725 -32.49 9.14 6.76
CA MET A 725 -31.27 8.41 6.41
C MET A 725 -30.23 9.31 5.73
N ALA A 726 -30.67 10.21 4.85
CA ALA A 726 -29.77 11.16 4.17
C ALA A 726 -29.39 12.36 5.04
N ASP A 727 -30.35 12.99 5.73
CA ASP A 727 -30.10 14.17 6.58
C ASP A 727 -29.19 13.84 7.78
N SER A 728 -29.37 12.66 8.38
CA SER A 728 -28.46 12.17 9.43
C SER A 728 -27.04 11.91 8.93
N GLY A 729 -26.84 11.73 7.62
CA GLY A 729 -25.59 11.25 7.04
C GLY A 729 -25.26 9.79 7.36
N ALA A 730 -26.24 9.01 7.87
CA ALA A 730 -26.07 7.59 8.18
C ALA A 730 -25.81 6.78 6.91
N ARG A 731 -26.70 6.92 5.92
CA ARG A 731 -26.60 6.26 4.61
C ARG A 731 -27.51 6.98 3.61
N GLY A 732 -27.03 7.20 2.40
CA GLY A 732 -27.80 7.94 1.40
C GLY A 732 -27.19 9.30 1.12
N SER A 733 -27.21 9.71 -0.15
CA SER A 733 -26.91 11.09 -0.53
C SER A 733 -28.12 11.69 -1.24
N ALA A 734 -28.21 13.03 -1.29
CA ALA A 734 -29.25 13.72 -2.04
C ALA A 734 -29.31 13.24 -3.51
N ALA A 735 -28.15 12.91 -4.11
CA ALA A 735 -28.08 12.36 -5.46
C ALA A 735 -28.72 10.96 -5.59
N GLN A 736 -28.65 10.12 -4.55
CA GLN A 736 -29.30 8.81 -4.54
C GLN A 736 -30.81 8.94 -4.35
N ILE A 737 -31.26 9.81 -3.44
CA ILE A 737 -32.70 10.10 -3.26
C ILE A 737 -33.29 10.65 -4.56
N ARG A 738 -32.56 11.55 -5.23
CA ARG A 738 -32.95 12.09 -6.54
C ARG A 738 -33.23 10.99 -7.56
N GLN A 739 -32.42 9.94 -7.62
CA GLN A 739 -32.65 8.82 -8.54
C GLN A 739 -33.84 7.94 -8.15
N LEU A 740 -34.18 7.88 -6.86
CA LEU A 740 -35.31 7.10 -6.35
C LEU A 740 -36.65 7.79 -6.63
N ALA A 741 -36.78 9.08 -6.33
CA ALA A 741 -38.06 9.79 -6.34
C ALA A 741 -38.12 11.03 -7.28
N GLY A 742 -36.97 11.56 -7.73
CA GLY A 742 -36.90 12.69 -8.65
C GLY A 742 -36.86 12.23 -10.12
N MET A 743 -35.69 12.31 -10.73
CA MET A 743 -35.36 11.74 -12.04
C MET A 743 -33.91 11.25 -12.05
N ARG A 744 -33.58 10.32 -12.94
CA ARG A 744 -32.19 9.81 -13.01
C ARG A 744 -31.25 10.77 -13.75
N GLY A 745 -31.75 11.50 -14.74
CA GLY A 745 -31.03 12.57 -15.44
C GLY A 745 -30.10 12.09 -16.55
N LEU A 746 -29.01 12.82 -16.76
CA LEU A 746 -28.06 12.62 -17.86
C LEU A 746 -27.06 11.50 -17.56
N MET A 747 -26.78 10.68 -18.58
CA MET A 747 -25.86 9.54 -18.50
C MET A 747 -24.62 9.75 -19.36
N ALA A 748 -23.48 9.25 -18.91
CA ALA A 748 -22.23 9.28 -19.66
C ALA A 748 -22.06 8.04 -20.55
N LYS A 749 -21.57 8.25 -21.77
CA LYS A 749 -21.07 7.20 -22.66
C LYS A 749 -19.69 6.69 -22.20
N PRO A 750 -19.20 5.54 -22.69
CA PRO A 750 -17.90 4.99 -22.29
C PRO A 750 -16.67 5.86 -22.63
N ASP A 751 -16.82 6.79 -23.59
CA ASP A 751 -15.83 7.81 -23.98
C ASP A 751 -15.84 9.03 -23.03
N GLY A 752 -16.86 9.17 -22.17
CA GLY A 752 -17.05 10.28 -21.25
C GLY A 752 -17.96 11.39 -21.77
N SER A 753 -18.44 11.32 -23.02
CA SER A 753 -19.42 12.28 -23.54
C SER A 753 -20.80 12.03 -22.93
N ILE A 754 -21.62 13.09 -22.80
CA ILE A 754 -22.96 12.98 -22.21
C ILE A 754 -23.96 12.59 -23.31
N ILE A 755 -24.91 11.72 -22.98
CA ILE A 755 -26.01 11.38 -23.90
C ILE A 755 -27.05 12.50 -23.84
N GLU A 756 -27.39 13.09 -25.00
CA GLU A 756 -28.34 14.22 -25.08
C GLU A 756 -29.76 13.84 -24.61
N THR A 757 -30.13 12.56 -24.72
CA THR A 757 -31.41 12.02 -24.25
C THR A 757 -31.32 11.67 -22.76
N PRO A 758 -32.01 12.41 -21.86
CA PRO A 758 -31.99 12.13 -20.44
C PRO A 758 -32.90 10.94 -20.09
N ILE A 759 -32.74 10.43 -18.87
CA ILE A 759 -33.71 9.52 -18.24
C ILE A 759 -34.59 10.35 -17.32
N THR A 760 -35.81 10.65 -17.78
CA THR A 760 -36.83 11.43 -17.05
C THR A 760 -37.49 10.64 -15.93
N ALA A 761 -37.52 9.31 -16.06
CA ALA A 761 -38.06 8.41 -15.05
C ALA A 761 -37.13 8.25 -13.83
N ASN A 762 -37.70 7.80 -12.72
CA ASN A 762 -37.00 7.40 -11.50
C ASN A 762 -37.20 5.91 -11.19
N PHE A 763 -36.56 5.40 -10.14
CA PHE A 763 -36.68 3.97 -9.80
C PHE A 763 -38.07 3.58 -9.26
N ARG A 764 -38.84 4.53 -8.67
CA ARG A 764 -40.22 4.27 -8.23
C ARG A 764 -41.18 4.10 -9.41
N GLU A 765 -41.02 4.91 -10.45
CA GLU A 765 -41.82 4.88 -11.69
C GLU A 765 -41.43 3.69 -12.59
N GLY A 766 -40.16 3.26 -12.52
CA GLY A 766 -39.59 2.24 -13.39
C GLY A 766 -38.95 2.82 -14.66
N LEU A 767 -38.06 2.06 -15.28
CA LEU A 767 -37.33 2.48 -16.47
C LEU A 767 -37.81 1.68 -17.69
N ASP A 768 -37.94 2.36 -18.83
CA ASP A 768 -38.15 1.67 -20.09
C ASP A 768 -36.86 0.93 -20.54
N VAL A 769 -36.98 0.06 -21.55
CA VAL A 769 -35.85 -0.76 -22.04
C VAL A 769 -34.70 0.11 -22.56
N LEU A 770 -35.00 1.23 -23.21
CA LEU A 770 -34.00 2.11 -23.80
C LEU A 770 -33.25 2.91 -22.73
N GLN A 771 -33.96 3.51 -21.78
CA GLN A 771 -33.43 4.21 -20.61
C GLN A 771 -32.58 3.27 -19.75
N TYR A 772 -33.06 2.04 -19.52
CA TYR A 772 -32.27 1.04 -18.82
C TYR A 772 -30.98 0.74 -19.60
N PHE A 773 -31.07 0.46 -20.90
CA PHE A 773 -29.92 0.18 -21.76
C PHE A 773 -28.90 1.33 -21.77
N ILE A 774 -29.34 2.57 -21.93
CA ILE A 774 -28.51 3.78 -21.85
C ILE A 774 -27.73 3.82 -20.53
N SER A 775 -28.40 3.52 -19.41
CA SER A 775 -27.77 3.54 -18.08
C SER A 775 -26.70 2.44 -17.90
N THR A 776 -26.78 1.34 -18.65
CA THR A 776 -25.82 0.24 -18.54
C THR A 776 -24.42 0.61 -19.02
N HIS A 777 -24.30 1.55 -19.96
CA HIS A 777 -23.00 1.97 -20.49
C HIS A 777 -22.13 2.62 -19.41
N GLY A 778 -22.68 3.63 -18.71
CA GLY A 778 -22.01 4.32 -17.60
C GLY A 778 -21.73 3.37 -16.43
N ALA A 779 -22.71 2.52 -16.07
CA ALA A 779 -22.54 1.55 -15.00
C ALA A 779 -21.42 0.52 -15.28
N ARG A 780 -21.39 -0.06 -16.50
CA ARG A 780 -20.34 -1.02 -16.89
C ARG A 780 -18.97 -0.35 -16.94
N LYS A 781 -18.88 0.87 -17.45
CA LYS A 781 -17.63 1.64 -17.49
C LYS A 781 -17.11 1.93 -16.09
N GLY A 782 -17.98 2.37 -15.18
CA GLY A 782 -17.64 2.61 -13.78
C GLY A 782 -17.12 1.36 -13.06
N LEU A 783 -17.80 0.21 -13.25
CA LEU A 783 -17.35 -1.08 -12.71
C LEU A 783 -16.02 -1.54 -13.30
N ALA A 784 -15.82 -1.41 -14.62
CA ALA A 784 -14.57 -1.78 -15.28
C ALA A 784 -13.39 -0.89 -14.84
N ASP A 785 -13.61 0.42 -14.72
CA ASP A 785 -12.59 1.35 -14.26
C ASP A 785 -12.21 1.09 -12.80
N THR A 786 -13.18 0.76 -11.95
CA THR A 786 -12.93 0.37 -10.54
C THR A 786 -12.02 -0.87 -10.48
N ALA A 787 -12.30 -1.89 -11.29
CA ALA A 787 -11.49 -3.11 -11.33
C ALA A 787 -10.07 -2.87 -11.86
N LEU A 788 -9.90 -2.02 -12.89
CA LEU A 788 -8.61 -1.78 -13.53
C LEU A 788 -7.73 -0.77 -12.77
N LYS A 789 -8.31 0.35 -12.31
CA LYS A 789 -7.53 1.46 -11.71
C LYS A 789 -7.04 1.15 -10.30
N THR A 790 -7.69 0.24 -9.57
CA THR A 790 -7.25 -0.21 -8.25
C THR A 790 -5.80 -0.72 -8.25
N ALA A 791 -5.37 -1.39 -9.34
CA ALA A 791 -4.00 -1.86 -9.48
C ALA A 791 -2.98 -0.71 -9.60
N ASN A 792 -3.36 0.41 -10.22
CA ASN A 792 -2.48 1.57 -10.43
C ASN A 792 -2.25 2.33 -9.11
N SER A 793 -3.29 2.54 -8.31
CA SER A 793 -3.17 3.21 -7.01
C SER A 793 -2.32 2.40 -6.02
N GLY A 794 -2.51 1.07 -5.97
CA GLY A 794 -1.65 0.19 -5.18
C GLY A 794 -0.19 0.18 -5.65
N TYR A 795 0.02 0.26 -6.96
CA TYR A 795 1.37 0.36 -7.53
C TYR A 795 2.06 1.70 -7.21
N LEU A 796 1.32 2.80 -7.27
CA LEU A 796 1.81 4.13 -6.86
C LEU A 796 2.21 4.13 -5.39
N THR A 797 1.35 3.60 -4.51
CA THR A 797 1.64 3.47 -3.07
C THR A 797 2.94 2.72 -2.83
N ARG A 798 3.16 1.60 -3.53
CA ARG A 798 4.43 0.85 -3.42
C ARG A 798 5.63 1.71 -3.84
N ARG A 799 5.53 2.43 -4.95
CA ARG A 799 6.61 3.32 -5.40
C ARG A 799 6.91 4.44 -4.40
N LEU A 800 5.88 4.99 -3.76
CA LEU A 800 6.05 6.00 -2.72
C LEU A 800 6.76 5.42 -1.50
N VAL A 801 6.37 4.21 -1.06
CA VAL A 801 7.06 3.50 0.02
C VAL A 801 8.52 3.20 -0.36
N ASP A 802 8.77 2.69 -1.58
CA ASP A 802 10.13 2.38 -2.06
C ASP A 802 11.07 3.61 -2.01
N VAL A 803 10.53 4.83 -2.14
CA VAL A 803 11.31 6.09 -2.09
C VAL A 803 11.43 6.64 -0.66
N ALA A 804 10.39 6.48 0.16
CA ALA A 804 10.29 7.13 1.46
C ALA A 804 10.62 6.21 2.65
N GLN A 805 10.86 4.91 2.45
CA GLN A 805 11.01 3.93 3.54
C GLN A 805 12.12 4.29 4.54
N ASP A 806 13.20 4.91 4.09
CA ASP A 806 14.36 5.26 4.93
C ASP A 806 14.14 6.54 5.77
N LEU A 807 13.00 7.22 5.60
CA LEU A 807 12.69 8.46 6.32
C LEU A 807 12.08 8.15 7.70
N VAL A 808 12.92 8.24 8.72
CA VAL A 808 12.59 8.00 10.14
C VAL A 808 12.91 9.24 10.97
N VAL A 809 12.19 9.45 12.07
CA VAL A 809 12.54 10.50 13.04
C VAL A 809 13.74 10.06 13.86
N VAL A 810 14.87 10.77 13.77
CA VAL A 810 16.13 10.35 14.40
C VAL A 810 16.57 11.21 15.59
N GLU A 811 16.14 12.46 15.63
CA GLU A 811 16.52 13.43 16.66
C GLU A 811 15.34 14.36 16.98
N GLU A 812 15.40 15.08 18.10
CA GLU A 812 14.29 15.97 18.52
C GLU A 812 14.27 17.28 17.72
N ASP A 813 15.42 17.93 17.56
CA ASP A 813 15.54 19.20 16.86
C ASP A 813 16.87 19.30 16.10
N CYS A 814 16.82 19.66 14.82
CA CYS A 814 18.00 19.90 13.99
C CYS A 814 18.52 21.36 14.10
N GLY A 815 17.86 22.23 14.85
CA GLY A 815 18.26 23.63 15.09
C GLY A 815 18.01 24.60 13.93
N THR A 816 17.46 24.15 12.79
CA THR A 816 17.22 25.04 11.65
C THR A 816 16.12 26.07 11.94
N THR A 817 16.37 27.32 11.57
CA THR A 817 15.39 28.43 11.57
C THR A 817 14.69 28.58 10.22
N ASN A 818 15.08 27.78 9.22
CA ASN A 818 14.48 27.83 7.89
C ASN A 818 13.14 27.10 7.88
N GLY A 819 12.15 27.74 7.26
CA GLY A 819 10.79 27.23 7.17
C GLY A 819 10.14 27.54 5.83
N ILE A 820 8.91 27.04 5.67
CA ILE A 820 8.05 27.33 4.54
C ILE A 820 6.98 28.32 5.02
N ARG A 821 6.74 29.36 4.22
CA ARG A 821 5.66 30.32 4.48
C ARG A 821 4.33 29.69 4.08
N MET A 822 3.44 29.48 5.05
CA MET A 822 2.10 28.95 4.83
C MET A 822 1.09 30.09 4.80
N THR A 823 0.19 30.05 3.82
CA THR A 823 -0.93 30.97 3.61
C THR A 823 -2.21 30.16 3.39
N PRO A 824 -3.41 30.72 3.59
CA PRO A 824 -4.64 30.04 3.16
C PRO A 824 -4.62 29.78 1.64
N ILE A 825 -5.28 28.71 1.21
CA ILE A 825 -5.44 28.41 -0.22
C ILE A 825 -6.73 29.06 -0.70
N ILE A 826 -6.59 30.01 -1.63
CA ILE A 826 -7.71 30.75 -2.22
C ILE A 826 -7.80 30.36 -3.69
N ASP A 827 -8.94 29.80 -4.10
CA ASP A 827 -9.23 29.47 -5.49
C ASP A 827 -10.54 30.15 -5.92
N GLY A 828 -10.53 30.89 -7.03
CA GLY A 828 -11.71 31.59 -7.54
C GLY A 828 -12.34 32.68 -6.64
N GLY A 829 -11.75 32.98 -5.48
CA GLY A 829 -12.29 33.92 -4.48
C GLY A 829 -12.81 33.24 -3.20
N ASP A 830 -12.93 31.91 -3.21
CA ASP A 830 -13.29 31.13 -2.04
C ASP A 830 -12.04 30.59 -1.34
N VAL A 831 -12.06 30.62 0.00
CA VAL A 831 -11.03 29.99 0.81
C VAL A 831 -11.32 28.50 0.83
N VAL A 832 -10.54 27.73 0.07
CA VAL A 832 -10.67 26.26 -0.01
C VAL A 832 -10.17 25.62 1.29
N GLU A 833 -9.07 26.13 1.83
CA GLU A 833 -8.47 25.64 3.07
C GLU A 833 -7.96 26.82 3.92
N PRO A 834 -8.47 27.00 5.15
CA PRO A 834 -8.07 28.08 6.04
C PRO A 834 -6.64 27.87 6.56
N LEU A 835 -5.99 28.96 6.98
CA LEU A 835 -4.62 28.89 7.51
C LEU A 835 -4.53 28.01 8.75
N GLY A 836 -5.53 28.09 9.65
CA GLY A 836 -5.58 27.33 10.88
C GLY A 836 -5.46 25.82 10.68
N GLU A 837 -6.18 25.26 9.71
CA GLU A 837 -6.11 23.83 9.37
C GLU A 837 -4.75 23.42 8.80
N ARG A 838 -4.14 24.27 7.95
CA ARG A 838 -2.83 24.00 7.34
C ARG A 838 -1.66 24.00 8.32
N VAL A 839 -1.77 24.84 9.35
CA VAL A 839 -0.71 25.10 10.32
C VAL A 839 -0.86 24.21 11.57
N LEU A 840 -2.04 23.65 11.81
CA LEU A 840 -2.30 22.75 12.94
C LEU A 840 -1.27 21.61 13.04
N GLY A 841 -0.69 21.43 14.22
CA GLY A 841 0.30 20.39 14.51
C GLY A 841 1.70 20.66 13.95
N ARG A 842 1.95 21.82 13.31
CA ARG A 842 3.29 22.20 12.85
C ARG A 842 4.03 23.02 13.90
N VAL A 843 5.35 23.08 13.78
CA VAL A 843 6.19 23.94 14.64
C VAL A 843 6.51 25.24 13.92
N ILE A 844 6.37 26.36 14.61
CA ILE A 844 6.70 27.69 14.06
C ILE A 844 8.22 27.87 13.96
N ALA A 845 8.69 28.41 12.84
CA ALA A 845 10.11 28.65 12.59
C ALA A 845 10.58 30.03 13.08
N GLN A 846 9.71 31.04 13.08
CA GLN A 846 10.01 32.43 13.46
C GLN A 846 8.84 33.02 14.26
N ASP A 847 9.14 33.95 15.17
CA ASP A 847 8.14 34.62 16.00
C ASP A 847 7.02 35.23 15.16
N VAL A 848 5.78 34.92 15.51
CA VAL A 848 4.59 35.48 14.86
C VAL A 848 4.22 36.77 15.56
N ILE A 849 4.42 37.89 14.86
CA ILE A 849 4.21 39.24 15.38
C ILE A 849 2.95 39.83 14.75
N ASN A 850 2.16 40.55 15.54
CA ASN A 850 1.00 41.27 15.02
C ASN A 850 1.40 42.57 14.33
N ILE A 851 1.03 42.73 13.06
CA ILE A 851 1.36 43.88 12.22
C ILE A 851 0.84 45.21 12.80
N LYS A 852 -0.23 45.20 13.61
CA LYS A 852 -0.85 46.44 14.12
C LYS A 852 -0.19 47.01 15.37
N ASN A 853 0.37 46.18 16.25
CA ASN A 853 0.86 46.60 17.57
C ASN A 853 2.25 46.07 17.92
N ASP A 854 2.92 45.35 17.01
CA ASP A 854 4.27 44.81 17.19
C ASP A 854 4.40 43.86 18.41
N GLU A 855 3.27 43.35 18.91
CA GLU A 855 3.24 42.37 19.99
C GLU A 855 3.48 40.96 19.43
N MET A 856 4.38 40.22 20.09
CA MET A 856 4.61 38.81 19.82
C MET A 856 3.38 38.01 20.25
N ILE A 857 2.77 37.28 19.31
CA ILE A 857 1.60 36.42 19.58
C ILE A 857 2.08 35.00 19.90
N ILE A 858 2.96 34.43 19.06
CA ILE A 858 3.44 33.05 19.22
C ILE A 858 4.96 33.02 19.03
N PRO A 859 5.73 32.49 20.00
CA PRO A 859 7.19 32.40 19.86
C PRO A 859 7.61 31.29 18.90
N ALA A 860 8.80 31.42 18.32
CA ALA A 860 9.45 30.40 17.51
C ALA A 860 9.66 29.10 18.31
N GLY A 861 9.61 27.97 17.61
CA GLY A 861 9.73 26.64 18.23
C GLY A 861 8.44 26.13 18.91
N THR A 862 7.35 26.90 18.89
CA THR A 862 6.07 26.48 19.47
C THR A 862 5.34 25.51 18.55
N LEU A 863 4.83 24.41 19.11
CA LEU A 863 3.92 23.48 18.44
C LEU A 863 2.52 24.09 18.35
N MET A 864 1.94 24.06 17.16
CA MET A 864 0.63 24.64 16.90
C MET A 864 -0.50 23.72 17.36
N ASP A 865 -1.11 24.08 18.48
CA ASP A 865 -2.31 23.44 19.02
C ASP A 865 -3.59 24.20 18.63
N GLU A 866 -4.75 23.59 18.84
CA GLU A 866 -6.06 24.17 18.48
C GLU A 866 -6.31 25.53 19.13
N LYS A 867 -5.86 25.73 20.38
CA LYS A 867 -5.98 27.03 21.08
C LYS A 867 -5.16 28.12 20.38
N MET A 868 -3.97 27.77 19.90
CA MET A 868 -3.08 28.70 19.20
C MET A 868 -3.61 29.02 17.81
N VAL A 869 -4.25 28.03 17.15
CA VAL A 869 -4.96 28.25 15.89
C VAL A 869 -6.14 29.21 16.08
N SER A 870 -6.98 29.03 17.11
CA SER A 870 -8.05 30.00 17.41
C SER A 870 -7.51 31.41 17.67
N LEU A 871 -6.35 31.52 18.34
CA LEU A 871 -5.68 32.80 18.54
C LEU A 871 -5.18 33.43 17.23
N LEU A 872 -4.68 32.63 16.27
CA LEU A 872 -4.30 33.11 14.94
C LEU A 872 -5.50 33.68 14.19
N ASP A 873 -6.62 32.96 14.22
CA ASP A 873 -7.87 33.34 13.53
C ASP A 873 -8.48 34.61 14.16
N GLU A 874 -8.51 34.71 15.49
CA GLU A 874 -8.98 35.90 16.22
C GLU A 874 -8.14 37.15 15.92
N LYS A 875 -6.83 36.98 15.77
CA LYS A 875 -5.90 38.07 15.45
C LYS A 875 -5.84 38.39 13.95
N GLY A 876 -6.43 37.55 13.10
CA GLY A 876 -6.48 37.74 11.65
C GLY A 876 -5.11 37.68 10.99
N ILE A 877 -4.30 36.67 11.33
CA ILE A 877 -2.98 36.45 10.72
C ILE A 877 -3.17 35.59 9.46
N ASP A 878 -2.65 36.08 8.32
CA ASP A 878 -2.82 35.42 7.02
C ASP A 878 -1.59 34.61 6.58
N GLU A 879 -0.44 34.79 7.25
CA GLU A 879 0.80 34.08 6.93
C GLU A 879 1.59 33.69 8.17
N VAL A 880 2.13 32.46 8.17
CA VAL A 880 3.01 31.96 9.25
C VAL A 880 4.18 31.19 8.64
N LEU A 881 5.39 31.41 9.16
CA LEU A 881 6.56 30.62 8.78
C LEU A 881 6.66 29.37 9.67
N VAL A 882 6.50 28.19 9.07
CA VAL A 882 6.53 26.91 9.79
C VAL A 882 7.73 26.07 9.37
N ARG A 883 8.24 25.24 10.28
CA ARG A 883 9.28 24.25 9.96
C ARG A 883 8.72 23.17 9.05
N SER A 884 9.60 22.54 8.28
CA SER A 884 9.22 21.53 7.28
C SER A 884 10.25 20.43 7.21
N ALA A 885 9.80 19.21 6.90
CA ALA A 885 10.68 18.09 6.59
C ALA A 885 11.64 18.38 5.42
N ILE A 886 11.28 19.29 4.51
CA ILE A 886 12.13 19.67 3.36
C ILE A 886 13.29 20.58 3.80
N THR A 887 13.06 21.46 4.78
CA THR A 887 14.08 22.40 5.26
C THR A 887 14.91 21.83 6.41
N CYS A 888 14.68 20.57 6.77
CA CYS A 888 15.38 19.89 7.86
C CYS A 888 16.87 19.70 7.53
N GLU A 889 17.75 20.00 8.48
CA GLU A 889 19.21 19.90 8.33
C GLU A 889 19.78 18.55 8.80
N SER A 890 18.90 17.63 9.21
CA SER A 890 19.29 16.28 9.62
C SER A 890 19.82 15.50 8.42
N ARG A 891 20.97 14.81 8.58
CA ARG A 891 21.64 14.10 7.47
C ARG A 891 20.92 12.83 7.04
N TYR A 892 20.40 12.07 7.99
CA TYR A 892 19.75 10.78 7.78
C TYR A 892 18.43 10.76 8.54
N GLY A 893 17.31 11.01 7.85
CA GLY A 893 15.99 11.11 8.48
C GLY A 893 15.52 12.54 8.68
N VAL A 894 14.63 12.75 9.64
CA VAL A 894 14.03 14.06 9.96
C VAL A 894 14.05 14.26 11.48
N CYS A 895 14.11 15.50 11.95
CA CYS A 895 13.93 15.79 13.38
C CYS A 895 12.44 15.91 13.75
N ALA A 896 12.10 15.64 15.02
CA ALA A 896 10.72 15.70 15.50
C ALA A 896 10.10 17.09 15.31
N ALA A 897 10.87 18.15 15.55
CA ALA A 897 10.39 19.53 15.43
C ALA A 897 10.11 19.97 13.98
N CYS A 898 10.85 19.48 12.98
CA CYS A 898 10.58 19.78 11.57
C CYS A 898 9.37 19.01 11.02
N TYR A 899 9.00 17.89 11.64
CA TYR A 899 7.79 17.15 11.32
C TYR A 899 6.57 17.71 12.06
N GLY A 900 6.69 17.89 13.37
CA GLY A 900 5.63 18.38 14.27
C GLY A 900 4.87 17.25 14.96
N ARG A 901 3.55 17.34 14.96
CA ARG A 901 2.62 16.45 15.66
C ARG A 901 2.43 15.13 14.92
N ASP A 902 2.43 14.01 15.64
CA ASP A 902 1.89 12.75 15.13
C ASP A 902 0.36 12.86 15.10
N LEU A 903 -0.20 12.97 13.91
CA LEU A 903 -1.64 13.05 13.70
C LEU A 903 -2.38 11.79 14.16
N GLY A 904 -1.70 10.63 14.20
CA GLY A 904 -2.31 9.38 14.66
C GLY A 904 -2.49 9.26 16.17
N ARG A 905 -1.76 10.05 16.97
CA ARG A 905 -1.78 10.00 18.45
C ARG A 905 -1.97 11.36 19.13
N GLY A 906 -1.93 12.44 18.37
CA GLY A 906 -2.22 13.79 18.86
C GLY A 906 -1.13 14.42 19.74
N HIS A 907 0.07 13.85 19.85
CA HIS A 907 1.22 14.43 20.56
C HIS A 907 2.38 14.74 19.60
N LEU A 908 3.44 15.40 20.06
CA LEU A 908 4.66 15.60 19.28
C LEU A 908 5.22 14.24 18.84
N ILE A 909 5.70 14.12 17.61
CA ILE A 909 6.15 12.82 17.10
C ILE A 909 7.32 12.25 17.89
N ASN A 910 7.27 10.94 18.15
CA ASN A 910 8.32 10.23 18.88
C ASN A 910 9.53 9.95 17.99
N VAL A 911 10.72 9.94 18.59
CA VAL A 911 11.94 9.46 17.92
C VAL A 911 11.81 7.97 17.64
N GLY A 912 12.14 7.56 16.41
CA GLY A 912 12.01 6.19 15.91
C GLY A 912 10.79 5.94 15.03
N GLU A 913 9.86 6.89 14.91
CA GLU A 913 8.66 6.71 14.10
C GLU A 913 8.98 6.79 12.58
N ALA A 914 8.50 5.81 11.81
CA ALA A 914 8.77 5.70 10.37
C ALA A 914 7.84 6.59 9.52
N VAL A 915 8.05 7.91 9.59
CA VAL A 915 7.22 8.93 8.93
C VAL A 915 7.09 8.76 7.42
N GLY A 916 8.13 8.30 6.74
CA GLY A 916 8.08 8.14 5.28
C GLY A 916 7.10 7.05 4.82
N VAL A 917 7.02 5.95 5.55
CA VAL A 917 6.05 4.88 5.28
C VAL A 917 4.63 5.37 5.59
N ILE A 918 4.44 6.08 6.70
CA ILE A 918 3.13 6.64 7.09
C ILE A 918 2.65 7.65 6.03
N ALA A 919 3.53 8.54 5.55
CA ALA A 919 3.20 9.52 4.52
C ALA A 919 2.83 8.84 3.19
N ALA A 920 3.60 7.84 2.76
CA ALA A 920 3.33 7.10 1.54
C ALA A 920 1.96 6.38 1.58
N GLN A 921 1.62 5.77 2.72
CA GLN A 921 0.32 5.13 2.93
C GLN A 921 -0.83 6.15 2.97
N SER A 922 -0.62 7.28 3.66
CA SER A 922 -1.62 8.34 3.83
C SER A 922 -1.97 9.05 2.51
N ILE A 923 -1.10 8.95 1.49
CA ILE A 923 -1.40 9.40 0.12
C ILE A 923 -2.04 8.27 -0.70
N GLY A 924 -1.48 7.06 -0.59
CA GLY A 924 -1.87 5.91 -1.41
C GLY A 924 -3.28 5.37 -1.12
N GLU A 925 -3.66 5.35 0.15
CA GLU A 925 -4.94 4.80 0.59
C GLU A 925 -6.13 5.67 0.13
N PRO A 926 -6.16 7.00 0.37
CA PRO A 926 -7.24 7.85 -0.14
C PRO A 926 -7.29 7.86 -1.66
N GLY A 927 -6.12 7.83 -2.34
CA GLY A 927 -6.06 7.74 -3.79
C GLY A 927 -6.73 6.47 -4.34
N THR A 928 -6.61 5.34 -3.62
CA THR A 928 -7.30 4.09 -3.96
C THR A 928 -8.79 4.20 -3.67
N GLN A 929 -9.18 4.76 -2.52
CA GLN A 929 -10.60 4.95 -2.17
C GLN A 929 -11.33 5.87 -3.15
N LEU A 930 -10.73 6.99 -3.55
CA LEU A 930 -11.30 7.92 -4.52
C LEU A 930 -11.55 7.22 -5.86
N THR A 931 -10.62 6.38 -6.32
CA THR A 931 -10.82 5.60 -7.54
C THR A 931 -11.91 4.53 -7.43
N MET A 932 -12.27 4.08 -6.22
CA MET A 932 -13.42 3.19 -6.04
C MET A 932 -14.73 3.98 -5.94
N ARG A 933 -14.79 5.00 -5.08
CA ARG A 933 -16.04 5.74 -4.77
C ARG A 933 -16.55 6.59 -5.94
N THR A 934 -15.69 7.32 -6.64
CA THR A 934 -16.11 8.27 -7.68
C THR A 934 -16.67 7.56 -8.92
N PHE A 935 -16.19 6.35 -9.23
CA PHE A 935 -16.55 5.63 -10.46
C PHE A 935 -17.76 4.70 -10.28
N HIS A 936 -18.10 4.30 -9.06
CA HIS A 936 -19.37 3.62 -8.79
C HIS A 936 -20.60 4.50 -9.07
N ILE A 937 -20.44 5.82 -9.01
CA ILE A 937 -21.50 6.81 -9.31
C ILE A 937 -21.55 7.13 -10.82
N GLY A 938 -20.61 6.62 -11.62
CA GLY A 938 -20.36 6.96 -13.03
C GLY A 938 -21.48 6.71 -14.05
N GLY A 939 -22.68 6.37 -13.59
CA GLY A 939 -23.91 6.42 -14.39
C GLY A 939 -24.46 7.83 -14.53
N ALA A 940 -24.55 8.62 -13.44
CA ALA A 940 -25.24 9.91 -13.42
C ALA A 940 -24.25 11.08 -13.38
N ALA A 941 -24.28 11.95 -14.39
CA ALA A 941 -23.49 13.18 -14.42
C ALA A 941 -24.27 14.30 -13.70
N SER A 942 -23.62 14.99 -12.75
CA SER A 942 -24.11 16.26 -12.20
C SER A 942 -22.96 17.25 -12.32
N ARG A 943 -23.13 18.30 -13.11
CA ARG A 943 -22.20 19.43 -13.18
C ARG A 943 -22.83 20.54 -12.35
N THR A 944 -22.22 20.90 -11.23
CA THR A 944 -22.62 22.11 -10.49
C THR A 944 -22.28 23.31 -11.38
N ALA A 945 -23.26 24.16 -11.68
CA ALA A 945 -23.01 25.40 -12.40
C ALA A 945 -22.00 26.26 -11.63
N ALA A 946 -21.06 26.89 -12.32
CA ALA A 946 -20.18 27.89 -11.71
C ALA A 946 -21.03 29.07 -11.23
N ASP A 947 -20.82 29.52 -10.00
CA ASP A 947 -21.51 30.70 -9.48
C ASP A 947 -21.14 31.93 -10.31
N ASN A 948 -22.14 32.58 -10.90
CA ASN A 948 -21.97 33.74 -11.78
C ASN A 948 -21.64 35.05 -11.01
N SER A 949 -21.35 34.97 -9.71
CA SER A 949 -21.07 36.14 -8.88
C SER A 949 -20.12 35.81 -7.73
N ILE A 950 -19.09 36.64 -7.55
CA ILE A 950 -18.19 36.60 -6.39
C ILE A 950 -18.75 37.53 -5.32
N THR A 951 -19.11 36.98 -4.16
CA THR A 951 -19.58 37.77 -3.01
C THR A 951 -18.52 37.72 -1.90
N LEU A 952 -18.16 38.88 -1.35
CA LEU A 952 -17.22 38.96 -0.23
C LEU A 952 -17.93 38.50 1.04
N GLN A 953 -17.45 37.42 1.64
CA GLN A 953 -18.02 36.90 2.89
C GLN A 953 -17.49 37.61 4.15
N TYR A 954 -16.42 38.42 4.02
CA TYR A 954 -15.77 39.11 5.13
C TYR A 954 -15.56 40.60 4.83
N LYS A 955 -15.51 41.42 5.88
CA LYS A 955 -15.08 42.82 5.78
C LYS A 955 -13.57 42.87 5.52
N GLY A 956 -13.17 43.49 4.41
CA GLY A 956 -11.76 43.65 4.04
C GLY A 956 -11.56 44.73 2.99
N ASN A 957 -10.30 44.95 2.61
CA ASN A 957 -9.93 45.88 1.54
C ASN A 957 -9.72 45.12 0.22
N ILE A 958 -10.45 45.51 -0.83
CA ILE A 958 -10.29 44.93 -2.16
C ILE A 958 -9.02 45.49 -2.82
N ARG A 959 -8.10 44.61 -3.19
CA ARG A 959 -6.90 44.97 -3.97
C ARG A 959 -6.94 44.28 -5.32
N PHE A 960 -7.11 45.05 -6.37
CA PHE A 960 -7.02 44.54 -7.74
C PHE A 960 -5.56 44.28 -8.10
N HIS A 961 -5.23 43.05 -8.50
CA HIS A 961 -3.89 42.65 -8.95
C HIS A 961 -3.95 42.25 -10.42
N ASN A 962 -3.15 42.87 -11.29
CA ASN A 962 -3.06 42.58 -12.73
C ASN A 962 -4.38 42.67 -13.55
N ILE A 963 -5.32 43.55 -13.16
CA ILE A 963 -6.54 43.79 -13.95
C ILE A 963 -6.45 45.12 -14.68
N LYS A 964 -6.68 45.10 -16.00
CA LYS A 964 -6.98 46.30 -16.81
C LYS A 964 -8.49 46.37 -16.98
N TYR A 965 -9.13 47.39 -16.43
CA TYR A 965 -10.57 47.62 -16.58
C TYR A 965 -10.81 48.93 -17.34
N VAL A 966 -11.96 49.01 -18.01
CA VAL A 966 -12.45 50.20 -18.71
C VAL A 966 -13.89 50.41 -18.29
N LYS A 967 -14.25 51.65 -17.94
CA LYS A 967 -15.63 52.00 -17.61
C LYS A 967 -16.49 52.03 -18.87
N ASN A 968 -17.64 51.37 -18.83
CA ASN A 968 -18.63 51.46 -19.89
C ASN A 968 -19.32 52.84 -19.87
N ALA A 969 -19.83 53.30 -21.02
CA ALA A 969 -20.40 54.65 -21.20
C ALA A 969 -21.64 54.96 -20.33
N ASN A 970 -22.22 53.93 -19.68
CA ASN A 970 -23.41 54.03 -18.83
C ASN A 970 -23.10 54.05 -17.33
N ASP A 971 -21.86 54.32 -16.93
CA ASP A 971 -21.43 54.45 -15.52
C ASP A 971 -21.76 53.22 -14.63
N LYS A 972 -21.91 52.05 -15.26
CA LYS A 972 -21.91 50.76 -14.58
C LYS A 972 -20.56 50.09 -14.82
N PHE A 973 -19.95 49.64 -13.73
CA PHE A 973 -18.70 48.87 -13.73
C PHE A 973 -18.84 47.54 -14.45
#